data_AF-A0A0Q3HQR7-F1
#
_entry.id   AF-A0A0Q3HQR7-F1
#
_cell.length_a   1.000
_cell.length_b   1.000
_cell.length_c   1.000
_cell.angle_alpha   90.00
_cell.angle_beta   90.00
_cell.angle_gamma   90.00
#
_symmetry.space_group_name_H-M   'P 1'
#
loop_
_entity.id
_entity.type
_entity.pdbx_description
1 polymer ?
#
loop_
_entity_poly.entity_id
_entity_poly.type
_entity_poly.pdbx_seq_one_letter_code
_entity_poly.pdbx_strand_id
1 'polypeptide(L)'
;MKTNYKQRNNEKLKNKSEKLLSLFTLLFSFLSFAQSLTTSENYVYTKVYLSADGSKKSETVQYFDGLGRPKQTVQVKATPLGQDLAVPVVYDQLGRQTKTLLPIPVATANSGIHTIDENSINSYYGVANAYSEQKLEASPLGRVLEVSHPGTAWAMNSGHTTKMQYLTNIEGDQVKRFNTTASWSNGVLTTSITNITFYAPNQLSKNKVTDEDGNVTIDFKNFEGKTVLLRKESPSGKLDTYYIYNNYGQLAFVVSPKGNEQITSNGNTVTSQILDDLCYQYVYDNRFRQVEKKLPGKGWEYMVYDEQNRMVASQDANMKNNTANPNRWSFTRYDKFGRVLYTGVFTGGTRAQEQNNANAKGLNNETRSTSSFTLNGQEIFYTNTAYPSATITPYSVNYYDSYPGTPSVPQNILGAQTLSGSVSFTVNSVSSTRSLKSMSTASMVKNLDDDAWSSTYIWYDQLGRSIGSQGKNHLGGYTKTESLLDFAGVPQQVITRHKRLNSDTEKVITETFTYDHQNRLLTHKHKIDNKPEEILSRNKYNELSQLENKKVGGTATENPLQKIDYKYNIRGWMTQINDPTNLSGDLFGYKIRYNSVEGLTTPDTSDTSLQVVPRYNGNIAEVDWKTAASENESLKTYGYVYDDMNRLSAGFYQDATNPSLREYYEKVTYDSNGNMMSMKRTGQRRGPTAQLIDDLSYHYENGNASNRLQKVTETIPLSFGYPYQATPTNITYDDNGNITSYQDKGISSIQYNYLNLPKQVTRNSVLTDYTYRADGVKVKKLFGTVETHYVDGFQYKTVGSEVKLVIIPTSGGYYDAQRDAYFYNFTDHLGNVRLSYSDADGNGVVTGDVVVEECSGGNCSSYIIPGEIEAISNYYPFGMLLENHNNQANSSNVYKYKYN
;
A
#
# COMPACT_ATOMS: atom_id res chain seq x y z
N MET A 1 85.84 -22.97 30.88
CA MET A 1 86.33 -24.33 31.23
C MET A 1 85.10 -25.24 31.30
N LYS A 2 85.01 -26.24 30.40
CA LYS A 2 85.09 -27.68 30.74
C LYS A 2 84.13 -28.06 31.90
N THR A 3 83.15 -28.97 31.81
CA THR A 3 83.07 -30.19 30.99
C THR A 3 81.68 -30.85 31.14
N ASN A 4 81.27 -31.54 30.07
CA ASN A 4 80.53 -32.82 29.94
C ASN A 4 79.36 -33.18 30.88
N TYR A 5 78.13 -33.40 30.36
CA TYR A 5 77.63 -34.49 29.49
C TYR A 5 77.36 -35.83 30.21
N LYS A 6 76.08 -36.23 30.11
CA LYS A 6 75.54 -37.61 30.03
C LYS A 6 75.06 -38.31 31.31
N GLN A 7 73.84 -37.95 31.70
CA GLN A 7 72.73 -38.90 31.92
C GLN A 7 71.39 -38.25 31.53
N ARG A 8 71.29 -37.77 30.28
CA ARG A 8 70.25 -38.18 29.31
C ARG A 8 69.64 -39.56 29.59
N ASN A 9 68.30 -39.56 29.63
CA ASN A 9 67.38 -40.66 29.30
C ASN A 9 66.85 -41.56 30.42
N ASN A 10 66.24 -41.03 31.49
CA ASN A 10 64.95 -41.61 31.97
C ASN A 10 64.12 -40.81 33.00
N GLU A 11 64.58 -39.66 33.53
CA GLU A 11 63.74 -38.88 34.49
C GLU A 11 63.32 -37.49 33.99
N LYS A 12 63.39 -37.25 32.68
CA LYS A 12 62.68 -36.14 32.01
C LYS A 12 61.22 -36.46 31.69
N LEU A 13 60.71 -37.60 32.16
CA LEU A 13 59.35 -38.10 31.94
C LEU A 13 58.47 -38.15 33.20
N LYS A 14 58.95 -37.74 34.38
CA LYS A 14 58.18 -37.89 35.63
C LYS A 14 57.92 -36.65 36.49
N ASN A 15 58.53 -35.50 36.20
CA ASN A 15 58.21 -34.24 36.90
C ASN A 15 57.68 -33.11 35.98
N LYS A 16 57.23 -33.49 34.77
CA LYS A 16 56.46 -32.61 33.86
C LYS A 16 54.95 -32.90 33.88
N SER A 17 54.50 -33.85 34.70
CA SER A 17 53.09 -34.22 34.88
C SER A 17 52.37 -33.42 35.97
N GLU A 18 53.07 -32.72 36.87
CA GLU A 18 52.43 -32.00 37.99
C GLU A 18 52.32 -30.48 37.82
N LYS A 19 52.80 -29.94 36.68
CA LYS A 19 52.48 -28.55 36.27
C LYS A 19 51.57 -28.46 35.04
N LEU A 20 51.11 -29.59 34.51
CA LEU A 20 50.08 -29.64 33.45
C LEU A 20 48.67 -29.94 33.97
N LEU A 21 48.50 -30.33 35.24
CA LEU A 21 47.18 -30.64 35.81
C LEU A 21 46.46 -29.42 36.45
N SER A 22 47.13 -28.27 36.56
CA SER A 22 46.55 -27.03 37.11
C SER A 22 46.23 -25.96 36.06
N LEU A 23 46.55 -26.18 34.78
CA LEU A 23 46.10 -25.33 33.67
C LEU A 23 44.93 -25.93 32.89
N PHE A 24 44.59 -27.20 33.14
CA PHE A 24 43.48 -27.89 32.48
C PHE A 24 42.12 -27.64 33.17
N THR A 25 42.13 -27.15 34.40
CA THR A 25 40.92 -26.76 35.17
C THR A 25 40.59 -25.27 35.06
N LEU A 26 41.43 -24.45 34.44
CA LEU A 26 41.17 -23.02 34.20
C LEU A 26 40.72 -22.69 32.76
N LEU A 27 40.71 -23.68 31.84
CA LEU A 27 40.34 -23.51 30.44
C LEU A 27 38.98 -24.11 30.06
N PHE A 28 38.25 -24.69 31.00
CA PHE A 28 36.87 -25.20 30.79
C PHE A 28 35.78 -24.33 31.44
N SER A 29 36.14 -23.16 31.96
CA SER A 29 35.23 -22.19 32.57
C SER A 29 34.69 -21.12 31.60
N PHE A 30 34.92 -21.26 30.29
CA PHE A 30 34.42 -20.32 29.27
C PHE A 30 33.56 -20.93 28.16
N LEU A 31 32.97 -22.11 28.39
CA LEU A 31 32.04 -22.71 27.44
C LEU A 31 30.82 -23.29 28.13
N SER A 32 30.00 -22.41 28.69
CA SER A 32 28.53 -22.50 28.73
C SER A 32 27.99 -21.45 29.71
N PHE A 33 27.88 -20.19 29.28
CA PHE A 33 26.70 -19.44 29.72
C PHE A 33 25.51 -20.08 29.00
N ALA A 34 25.03 -21.19 29.56
CA ALA A 34 23.68 -21.63 29.28
C ALA A 34 22.77 -20.42 29.56
N GLN A 35 21.95 -20.04 28.59
CA GLN A 35 20.89 -19.06 28.81
C GLN A 35 20.00 -19.64 29.91
N SER A 36 20.17 -19.18 31.14
CA SER A 36 19.39 -19.66 32.27
C SER A 36 18.03 -18.97 32.22
N LEU A 37 17.16 -19.49 31.37
CA LEU A 37 15.72 -19.28 31.51
C LEU A 37 15.36 -19.61 32.96
N THR A 38 14.48 -18.81 33.56
CA THR A 38 14.22 -18.90 34.99
C THR A 38 13.68 -20.30 35.32
N THR A 39 14.22 -20.91 36.38
CA THR A 39 13.73 -22.22 36.85
C THR A 39 12.46 -22.13 37.68
N SER A 40 12.07 -20.91 38.05
CA SER A 40 10.93 -20.61 38.93
C SER A 40 9.65 -20.23 38.19
N GLU A 41 9.66 -20.13 36.86
CA GLU A 41 8.52 -19.65 36.08
C GLU A 41 8.15 -20.60 34.94
N ASN A 42 6.86 -20.66 34.63
CA ASN A 42 6.39 -21.30 33.42
C ASN A 42 6.63 -20.35 32.23
N TYR A 43 7.19 -20.85 31.13
CA TYR A 43 7.43 -20.04 29.94
C TYR A 43 7.34 -20.83 28.63
N VAL A 44 7.13 -20.09 27.54
CA VAL A 44 7.39 -20.53 26.16
C VAL A 44 8.54 -19.70 25.63
N TYR A 45 9.61 -20.34 25.18
CA TYR A 45 10.78 -19.70 24.60
C TYR A 45 10.89 -20.02 23.12
N THR A 46 10.98 -18.98 22.32
CA THR A 46 11.16 -19.05 20.88
C THR A 46 12.49 -18.41 20.51
N LYS A 47 13.31 -19.14 19.75
CA LYS A 47 14.60 -18.69 19.24
C LYS A 47 14.64 -18.85 17.73
N VAL A 48 14.96 -17.76 17.04
CA VAL A 48 15.17 -17.74 15.59
C VAL A 48 16.61 -17.31 15.33
N TYR A 49 17.40 -18.17 14.69
CA TYR A 49 18.76 -17.83 14.30
C TYR A 49 18.75 -16.91 13.08
N LEU A 50 19.50 -15.81 13.16
CA LEU A 50 19.65 -14.84 12.06
C LEU A 50 21.03 -14.95 11.40
N SER A 51 21.96 -15.69 12.01
CA SER A 51 23.26 -16.05 11.43
C SER A 51 23.53 -17.55 11.59
N ALA A 52 24.37 -18.10 10.71
CA ALA A 52 24.69 -19.54 10.69
C ALA A 52 25.43 -20.02 11.94
N ASP A 53 26.30 -19.17 12.50
CA ASP A 53 27.03 -19.41 13.74
C ASP A 53 26.18 -19.14 15.00
N GLY A 54 24.96 -18.63 14.83
CA GLY A 54 24.05 -18.24 15.89
C GLY A 54 24.46 -17.01 16.70
N SER A 55 25.46 -16.24 16.25
CA SER A 55 25.87 -14.98 16.87
C SER A 55 24.79 -13.89 16.77
N LYS A 56 23.97 -13.90 15.70
CA LYS A 56 22.75 -13.10 15.55
C LYS A 56 21.52 -13.98 15.71
N LYS A 57 20.54 -13.49 16.46
CA LYS A 57 19.32 -14.24 16.81
C LYS A 57 18.22 -13.30 17.29
N SER A 58 16.97 -13.69 17.03
CA SER A 58 15.78 -13.10 17.63
C SER A 58 15.24 -14.07 18.67
N GLU A 59 14.91 -13.55 19.84
CA GLU A 59 14.59 -14.34 21.03
C GLU A 59 13.37 -13.74 21.72
N THR A 60 12.36 -14.56 21.96
CA THR A 60 11.14 -14.16 22.68
C THR A 60 10.84 -15.15 23.77
N VAL A 61 10.58 -14.64 24.97
CA VAL A 61 10.11 -15.43 26.11
C VAL A 61 8.73 -14.93 26.51
N GLN A 62 7.73 -15.80 26.50
CA GLN A 62 6.42 -15.51 27.09
C GLN A 62 6.32 -16.25 28.41
N TYR A 63 6.19 -15.50 29.50
CA TYR A 63 6.04 -16.01 30.85
C TYR A 63 4.56 -16.19 31.21
N PHE A 64 4.27 -17.20 32.02
CA PHE A 64 2.93 -17.53 32.48
C PHE A 64 2.87 -17.58 34.01
N ASP A 65 1.69 -17.28 34.55
CA ASP A 65 1.41 -17.48 35.98
C ASP A 65 1.08 -18.95 36.31
N GLY A 66 0.76 -19.23 37.58
CA GLY A 66 0.40 -20.58 38.03
C GLY A 66 -0.91 -21.13 37.45
N LEU A 67 -1.71 -20.30 36.76
CA LEU A 67 -2.94 -20.68 36.06
C LEU A 67 -2.72 -20.82 34.55
N GLY A 68 -1.48 -20.68 34.07
CA GLY A 68 -1.14 -20.76 32.65
C GLY A 68 -1.55 -19.51 31.85
N ARG A 69 -1.82 -18.38 32.50
CA ARG A 69 -2.14 -17.12 31.83
C ARG A 69 -0.86 -16.33 31.55
N PRO A 70 -0.69 -15.70 30.36
CA PRO A 70 0.47 -14.87 30.08
C PRO A 70 0.62 -13.74 31.09
N LYS A 71 1.81 -13.54 31.68
CA LYS A 71 2.07 -12.44 32.63
C LYS A 71 3.09 -11.42 32.13
N GLN A 72 3.98 -11.82 31.23
CA GLN A 72 4.91 -10.91 30.58
C GLN A 72 5.46 -11.54 29.30
N THR A 73 5.60 -10.74 28.25
CA THR A 73 6.36 -11.12 27.06
C THR A 73 7.63 -10.30 27.00
N VAL A 74 8.77 -10.94 26.77
CA VAL A 74 10.09 -10.30 26.68
C VAL A 74 10.73 -10.66 25.35
N GLN A 75 11.01 -9.65 24.53
CA GLN A 75 11.87 -9.79 23.36
C GLN A 75 13.31 -9.46 23.79
N VAL A 76 14.17 -10.48 23.81
CA VAL A 76 15.48 -10.42 24.46
C VAL A 76 16.48 -9.69 23.56
N LYS A 77 17.12 -8.65 24.08
CA LYS A 77 18.09 -7.79 23.36
C LYS A 77 17.56 -7.32 21.99
N ALA A 78 16.24 -7.11 21.91
CA ALA A 78 15.55 -6.82 20.66
C ALA A 78 15.65 -5.36 20.23
N THR A 79 15.94 -4.42 21.13
CA THR A 79 16.06 -3.00 20.79
C THR A 79 17.40 -2.70 20.06
N PRO A 80 17.56 -1.55 19.38
CA PRO A 80 18.81 -1.15 18.75
C PRO A 80 20.02 -1.11 19.71
N LEU A 81 19.86 -0.66 20.95
CA LEU A 81 20.93 -0.66 21.95
C LEU A 81 21.07 -2.00 22.70
N GLY A 82 20.36 -3.05 22.28
CA GLY A 82 20.46 -4.39 22.87
C GLY A 82 19.79 -4.53 24.24
N GLN A 83 18.79 -3.68 24.51
CA GLN A 83 17.87 -3.82 25.64
C GLN A 83 16.80 -4.87 25.33
N ASP A 84 16.18 -5.40 26.38
CA ASP A 84 15.00 -6.24 26.22
C ASP A 84 13.78 -5.33 25.97
N LEU A 85 12.86 -5.73 25.09
CA LEU A 85 11.57 -5.06 24.94
C LEU A 85 10.52 -5.89 25.68
N ALA A 86 10.01 -5.36 26.79
CA ALA A 86 9.12 -6.09 27.68
C ALA A 86 7.70 -5.54 27.66
N VAL A 87 6.73 -6.45 27.70
CA VAL A 87 5.29 -6.16 27.75
C VAL A 87 4.68 -6.92 28.92
N PRO A 88 4.42 -6.29 30.07
CA PRO A 88 3.69 -6.92 31.15
C PRO A 88 2.20 -7.09 30.78
N VAL A 89 1.61 -8.18 31.27
CA VAL A 89 0.19 -8.48 31.15
C VAL A 89 -0.42 -8.42 32.54
N VAL A 90 -1.39 -7.51 32.71
CA VAL A 90 -2.07 -7.29 33.98
C VAL A 90 -3.50 -7.80 33.90
N TYR A 91 -3.93 -8.42 34.99
CA TYR A 91 -5.29 -8.93 35.14
C TYR A 91 -5.98 -8.23 36.30
N ASP A 92 -7.28 -8.02 36.18
CA ASP A 92 -8.11 -7.61 37.30
C ASP A 92 -8.30 -8.76 38.33
N GLN A 93 -9.00 -8.48 39.42
CA GLN A 93 -9.28 -9.46 40.48
C GLN A 93 -10.08 -10.69 40.00
N LEU A 94 -10.75 -10.60 38.85
CA LEU A 94 -11.50 -11.69 38.23
C LEU A 94 -10.69 -12.42 37.15
N GLY A 95 -9.42 -12.05 36.96
CA GLY A 95 -8.54 -12.69 35.99
C GLY A 95 -8.73 -12.24 34.54
N ARG A 96 -9.38 -11.09 34.31
CA ARG A 96 -9.64 -10.53 32.98
C ARG A 96 -8.59 -9.48 32.65
N GLN A 97 -8.15 -9.43 31.39
CA GLN A 97 -7.21 -8.43 30.91
C GLN A 97 -7.97 -7.16 30.48
N THR A 98 -8.25 -6.27 31.43
CA THR A 98 -8.93 -4.99 31.16
C THR A 98 -7.97 -3.89 30.73
N LYS A 99 -6.66 -4.04 30.97
CA LYS A 99 -5.62 -3.11 30.53
C LYS A 99 -4.62 -3.80 29.62
N THR A 100 -4.21 -3.12 28.56
CA THR A 100 -3.07 -3.53 27.72
C THR A 100 -2.02 -2.43 27.76
N LEU A 101 -0.91 -2.73 28.44
CA LEU A 101 0.20 -1.80 28.65
C LEU A 101 1.09 -1.71 27.40
N LEU A 102 1.63 -0.53 27.12
CA LEU A 102 2.60 -0.35 26.05
C LEU A 102 3.95 -1.04 26.36
N PRO A 103 4.68 -1.48 25.33
CA PRO A 103 6.01 -2.07 25.52
C PRO A 103 7.01 -1.06 26.10
N ILE A 104 7.96 -1.52 26.91
CA ILE A 104 9.02 -0.67 27.46
C ILE A 104 10.39 -1.32 27.21
N PRO A 105 11.40 -0.55 26.75
CA PRO A 105 12.77 -1.04 26.68
C PRO A 105 13.40 -1.02 28.07
N VAL A 106 14.03 -2.14 28.45
CA VAL A 106 14.61 -2.35 29.78
C VAL A 106 15.97 -3.04 29.67
N ALA A 107 16.88 -2.72 30.59
CA ALA A 107 18.21 -3.33 30.63
C ALA A 107 18.09 -4.87 30.63
N THR A 108 18.85 -5.54 29.77
CA THR A 108 18.66 -6.97 29.51
C THR A 108 18.81 -7.83 30.77
N ALA A 109 17.85 -8.74 30.97
CA ALA A 109 17.91 -9.76 32.03
C ALA A 109 18.40 -11.12 31.48
N ASN A 110 19.00 -11.14 30.28
CA ASN A 110 19.45 -12.35 29.58
C ASN A 110 18.36 -13.44 29.55
N SER A 111 17.20 -13.07 28.97
CA SER A 111 15.97 -13.88 28.93
C SER A 111 15.15 -13.89 30.21
N GLY A 112 15.63 -13.36 31.34
CA GLY A 112 14.89 -13.29 32.60
C GLY A 112 13.63 -12.43 32.54
N ILE A 113 12.73 -12.65 33.50
CA ILE A 113 11.54 -11.82 33.69
C ILE A 113 11.92 -10.48 34.35
N HIS A 114 11.23 -9.42 33.97
CA HIS A 114 11.44 -8.07 34.48
C HIS A 114 10.37 -7.70 35.51
N THR A 115 10.76 -6.99 36.57
CA THR A 115 9.80 -6.36 37.48
C THR A 115 9.39 -5.02 36.90
N ILE A 116 8.24 -4.98 36.22
CA ILE A 116 7.72 -3.78 35.55
C ILE A 116 6.33 -3.50 36.10
N ASP A 117 6.14 -2.29 36.61
CA ASP A 117 4.83 -1.78 37.00
C ASP A 117 4.32 -0.72 36.01
N GLU A 118 3.05 -0.36 36.14
CA GLU A 118 2.41 0.66 35.31
C GLU A 118 3.13 2.02 35.40
N ASN A 119 3.64 2.38 36.59
CA ASN A 119 4.35 3.64 36.82
C ASN A 119 5.65 3.75 36.01
N SER A 120 6.40 2.65 35.90
CA SER A 120 7.63 2.59 35.10
C SER A 120 7.35 2.85 33.62
N ILE A 121 6.27 2.27 33.08
CA ILE A 121 5.85 2.45 31.69
C ILE A 121 5.38 3.88 31.45
N ASN A 122 4.51 4.38 32.33
CA ASN A 122 4.04 5.78 32.31
C ASN A 122 5.20 6.77 32.31
N SER A 123 6.20 6.54 33.17
CA SER A 123 7.40 7.40 33.26
C SER A 123 8.25 7.36 31.99
N TYR A 124 8.44 6.18 31.38
CA TYR A 124 9.17 6.05 30.12
C TYR A 124 8.51 6.82 28.98
N TYR A 125 7.19 6.73 28.86
CA TYR A 125 6.43 7.45 27.83
C TYR A 125 6.13 8.91 28.17
N GLY A 126 6.45 9.36 29.39
CA GLY A 126 6.16 10.73 29.84
C GLY A 126 4.66 11.05 29.93
N VAL A 127 3.80 10.05 30.18
CA VAL A 127 2.34 10.22 30.30
C VAL A 127 1.81 9.50 31.55
N ALA A 128 0.60 9.85 31.98
CA ALA A 128 -0.08 9.16 33.08
C ALA A 128 -0.78 7.84 32.67
N ASN A 129 -0.96 7.60 31.37
CA ASN A 129 -1.67 6.42 30.85
C ASN A 129 -1.02 5.87 29.56
N ALA A 130 0.08 5.15 29.70
CA ALA A 130 0.75 4.44 28.61
C ALA A 130 0.11 3.07 28.34
N TYR A 131 -1.22 3.03 28.23
CA TYR A 131 -1.99 1.80 28.06
C TYR A 131 -3.37 2.06 27.43
N SER A 132 -3.95 1.03 26.83
CA SER A 132 -5.39 0.99 26.57
C SER A 132 -6.12 0.33 27.74
N GLU A 133 -7.35 0.77 27.98
CA GLU A 133 -8.20 0.25 29.05
C GLU A 133 -9.60 -0.03 28.52
N GLN A 134 -10.20 -1.13 28.99
CA GLN A 134 -11.55 -1.53 28.65
C GLN A 134 -12.43 -1.49 29.89
N LYS A 135 -13.54 -0.78 29.78
CA LYS A 135 -14.65 -0.87 30.72
C LYS A 135 -15.59 -1.98 30.27
N LEU A 136 -15.73 -3.00 31.09
CA LEU A 136 -16.59 -4.14 30.79
C LEU A 136 -17.97 -3.97 31.43
N GLU A 137 -18.98 -4.56 30.80
CA GLU A 137 -20.29 -4.74 31.38
C GLU A 137 -20.20 -5.58 32.66
N ALA A 138 -20.95 -5.17 33.70
CA ALA A 138 -21.10 -5.93 34.94
C ALA A 138 -22.03 -7.14 34.75
N SER A 139 -21.72 -7.98 33.77
CA SER A 139 -22.45 -9.21 33.44
C SER A 139 -21.46 -10.36 33.22
N PRO A 140 -21.91 -11.63 33.33
CA PRO A 140 -21.08 -12.78 32.99
C PRO A 140 -20.56 -12.77 31.53
N LEU A 141 -21.23 -12.03 30.63
CA LEU A 141 -20.81 -11.90 29.24
C LEU A 141 -19.59 -10.99 29.08
N GLY A 142 -19.32 -10.10 30.05
CA GLY A 142 -18.12 -9.25 30.06
C GLY A 142 -17.94 -8.42 28.79
N ARG A 143 -19.03 -7.96 28.17
CA ARG A 143 -18.98 -7.23 26.90
C ARG A 143 -18.29 -5.87 27.10
N VAL A 144 -17.53 -5.42 26.12
CA VAL A 144 -16.81 -4.14 26.18
C VAL A 144 -17.81 -3.00 26.01
N LEU A 145 -17.90 -2.10 26.98
CA LEU A 145 -18.78 -0.92 26.93
C LEU A 145 -18.04 0.35 26.53
N GLU A 146 -16.74 0.42 26.83
CA GLU A 146 -15.93 1.59 26.56
C GLU A 146 -14.46 1.19 26.45
N VAL A 147 -13.75 1.80 25.51
CA VAL A 147 -12.33 1.58 25.27
C VAL A 147 -11.62 2.93 25.28
N SER A 148 -10.60 3.05 26.13
CA SER A 148 -9.69 4.17 26.17
C SER A 148 -8.36 3.78 25.51
N HIS A 149 -7.61 4.77 25.04
CA HIS A 149 -6.32 4.55 24.36
C HIS A 149 -5.16 5.22 25.10
N PRO A 150 -3.90 4.85 24.80
CA PRO A 150 -2.74 5.48 25.43
C PRO A 150 -2.68 6.99 25.20
N GLY A 151 -2.27 7.73 26.24
CA GLY A 151 -2.10 9.18 26.24
C GLY A 151 -3.24 9.93 26.92
N THR A 152 -2.92 11.03 27.64
CA THR A 152 -3.86 11.73 28.54
C THR A 152 -5.14 12.17 27.83
N ALA A 153 -5.02 12.57 26.56
CA ALA A 153 -6.13 12.95 25.70
C ALA A 153 -7.17 11.83 25.48
N TRP A 154 -6.79 10.56 25.57
CA TRP A 154 -7.64 9.39 25.28
C TRP A 154 -7.88 8.50 26.51
N ALA A 155 -7.55 8.97 27.72
CA ALA A 155 -7.77 8.22 28.95
C ALA A 155 -9.27 7.97 29.22
N MET A 156 -9.61 6.95 30.02
CA MET A 156 -11.01 6.52 30.27
C MET A 156 -11.96 7.65 30.71
N ASN A 157 -11.44 8.69 31.37
CA ASN A 157 -12.23 9.84 31.84
C ASN A 157 -11.97 11.14 31.05
N SER A 158 -11.28 11.08 29.90
CA SER A 158 -10.99 12.27 29.09
C SER A 158 -12.18 12.75 28.26
N GLY A 159 -13.17 11.88 28.04
CA GLY A 159 -14.29 12.11 27.12
C GLY A 159 -14.04 11.64 25.68
N HIS A 160 -12.80 11.28 25.33
CA HIS A 160 -12.40 10.85 23.99
C HIS A 160 -12.09 9.35 23.95
N THR A 161 -13.12 8.55 24.21
CA THR A 161 -13.11 7.09 24.24
C THR A 161 -14.05 6.54 23.19
N THR A 162 -13.80 5.33 22.73
CA THR A 162 -14.77 4.59 21.92
C THR A 162 -15.80 3.97 22.85
N LYS A 163 -17.09 4.18 22.59
CA LYS A 163 -18.19 3.67 23.43
C LYS A 163 -19.04 2.69 22.66
N MET A 164 -19.45 1.60 23.30
CA MET A 164 -20.26 0.55 22.74
C MET A 164 -21.56 0.38 23.54
N GLN A 165 -22.67 0.21 22.84
CA GLN A 165 -23.97 -0.12 23.42
C GLN A 165 -24.55 -1.33 22.70
N TYR A 166 -25.02 -2.30 23.48
CA TYR A 166 -25.64 -3.52 22.99
C TYR A 166 -27.12 -3.49 23.34
N LEU A 167 -27.94 -3.28 22.32
CA LEU A 167 -29.37 -3.05 22.44
C LEU A 167 -30.14 -4.01 21.53
N THR A 168 -31.45 -3.92 21.59
CA THR A 168 -32.34 -4.44 20.55
C THR A 168 -32.95 -3.29 19.77
N ASN A 169 -33.42 -3.55 18.55
CA ASN A 169 -34.11 -2.52 17.78
C ASN A 169 -35.44 -2.11 18.44
N ILE A 170 -35.79 -0.85 18.31
CA ILE A 170 -37.06 -0.25 18.76
C ILE A 170 -37.86 0.24 17.55
N GLU A 171 -39.14 0.59 17.76
CA GLU A 171 -40.01 1.09 16.69
C GLU A 171 -39.44 2.35 16.00
N GLY A 172 -38.89 3.28 16.80
CA GLY A 172 -38.27 4.51 16.30
C GLY A 172 -37.03 4.31 15.41
N ASP A 173 -36.40 3.12 15.43
CA ASP A 173 -35.26 2.86 14.54
C ASP A 173 -35.69 2.81 13.06
N GLN A 174 -36.96 2.48 12.79
CA GLN A 174 -37.54 2.36 11.46
C GLN A 174 -36.66 1.51 10.51
N VAL A 175 -36.19 0.36 10.97
CA VAL A 175 -35.34 -0.54 10.17
C VAL A 175 -36.22 -1.25 9.13
N LYS A 176 -35.98 -0.96 7.86
CA LYS A 176 -36.71 -1.60 6.76
C LYS A 176 -36.38 -3.10 6.69
N ARG A 177 -37.43 -3.88 6.44
CA ARG A 177 -37.37 -5.30 6.12
C ARG A 177 -37.78 -5.48 4.66
N PHE A 178 -36.79 -5.75 3.82
CA PHE A 178 -36.99 -6.08 2.42
C PHE A 178 -37.35 -7.56 2.31
N ASN A 179 -38.61 -7.86 2.00
CA ASN A 179 -39.02 -9.25 1.79
C ASN A 179 -38.68 -9.66 0.37
N THR A 180 -38.15 -10.88 0.23
CA THR A 180 -37.66 -11.39 -1.05
C THR A 180 -38.39 -12.65 -1.47
N THR A 181 -38.48 -12.88 -2.76
CA THR A 181 -38.75 -14.19 -3.35
C THR A 181 -37.57 -14.59 -4.21
N ALA A 182 -37.27 -15.89 -4.25
CA ALA A 182 -36.19 -16.42 -5.06
C ALA A 182 -36.75 -17.50 -5.99
N SER A 183 -36.37 -17.46 -7.26
CA SER A 183 -36.81 -18.40 -8.29
C SER A 183 -35.63 -19.01 -9.01
N TRP A 184 -35.72 -20.31 -9.27
CA TRP A 184 -34.74 -21.03 -10.08
C TRP A 184 -35.10 -20.92 -11.55
N SER A 185 -34.15 -20.46 -12.37
CA SER A 185 -34.27 -20.45 -13.82
C SER A 185 -32.89 -20.68 -14.44
N ASN A 186 -32.79 -21.51 -15.48
CA ASN A 186 -31.53 -21.78 -16.19
C ASN A 186 -30.31 -22.11 -15.27
N GLY A 187 -30.56 -22.82 -14.16
CA GLY A 187 -29.52 -23.22 -13.21
C GLY A 187 -28.99 -22.10 -12.30
N VAL A 188 -29.66 -20.95 -12.28
CA VAL A 188 -29.35 -19.83 -11.38
C VAL A 188 -30.55 -19.46 -10.52
N LEU A 189 -30.26 -18.89 -9.35
CA LEU A 189 -31.22 -18.41 -8.36
C LEU A 189 -31.30 -16.89 -8.44
N THR A 190 -32.33 -16.39 -9.11
CA THR A 190 -32.62 -14.95 -9.15
C THR A 190 -33.47 -14.58 -7.95
N THR A 191 -33.11 -13.49 -7.27
CA THR A 191 -33.87 -12.95 -6.13
C THR A 191 -34.53 -11.65 -6.56
N SER A 192 -35.78 -11.43 -6.16
CA SER A 192 -36.49 -10.16 -6.30
C SER A 192 -37.04 -9.69 -4.96
N ILE A 193 -37.21 -8.37 -4.82
CA ILE A 193 -37.82 -7.75 -3.64
C ILE A 193 -39.32 -7.63 -3.91
N THR A 194 -40.15 -8.23 -3.06
CA THR A 194 -41.60 -8.27 -3.26
C THR A 194 -42.32 -7.10 -2.60
N ASN A 195 -41.93 -6.77 -1.37
CA ASN A 195 -42.40 -5.59 -0.65
C ASN A 195 -41.42 -5.18 0.45
N ILE A 196 -41.64 -3.98 1.00
CA ILE A 196 -40.88 -3.45 2.13
C ILE A 196 -41.84 -3.31 3.31
N THR A 197 -41.42 -3.88 4.44
CA THR A 197 -42.06 -3.72 5.75
C THR A 197 -41.04 -3.17 6.73
N PHE A 198 -41.36 -3.10 8.03
CA PHE A 198 -40.41 -2.74 9.07
C PHE A 198 -40.21 -3.92 10.03
N TYR A 199 -39.02 -4.06 10.58
CA TYR A 199 -38.80 -4.98 11.70
C TYR A 199 -39.54 -4.48 12.94
N ALA A 200 -40.27 -5.38 13.59
CA ALA A 200 -40.89 -5.07 14.88
C ALA A 200 -39.82 -4.91 15.97
N PRO A 201 -40.11 -4.23 17.09
CA PRO A 201 -39.18 -4.12 18.21
C PRO A 201 -38.68 -5.50 18.68
N ASN A 202 -37.42 -5.56 19.13
CA ASN A 202 -36.77 -6.76 19.66
C ASN A 202 -36.53 -7.91 18.67
N GLN A 203 -36.56 -7.65 17.36
CA GLN A 203 -36.25 -8.65 16.34
C GLN A 203 -34.79 -8.65 15.88
N LEU A 204 -34.08 -7.55 16.09
CA LEU A 204 -32.70 -7.35 15.68
C LEU A 204 -31.82 -7.01 16.88
N SER A 205 -30.60 -7.55 16.87
CA SER A 205 -29.51 -7.03 17.68
C SER A 205 -29.11 -5.66 17.14
N LYS A 206 -28.97 -4.66 18.01
CA LYS A 206 -28.54 -3.29 17.69
C LYS A 206 -27.24 -3.00 18.43
N ASN A 207 -26.13 -2.99 17.70
CA ASN A 207 -24.82 -2.65 18.25
C ASN A 207 -24.47 -1.22 17.84
N LYS A 208 -24.45 -0.29 18.80
CA LYS A 208 -24.10 1.12 18.57
C LYS A 208 -22.67 1.38 19.04
N VAL A 209 -21.86 1.96 18.17
CA VAL A 209 -20.49 2.39 18.45
C VAL A 209 -20.42 3.90 18.27
N THR A 210 -19.87 4.60 19.27
CA THR A 210 -19.53 6.03 19.20
C THR A 210 -18.02 6.16 19.23
N ASP A 211 -17.43 6.80 18.22
CA ASP A 211 -15.98 7.04 18.17
C ASP A 211 -15.53 8.16 19.13
N GLU A 212 -14.22 8.39 19.21
CA GLU A 212 -13.60 9.38 20.10
C GLU A 212 -13.98 10.84 19.80
N ASP A 213 -14.53 11.11 18.61
CA ASP A 213 -15.02 12.43 18.17
C ASP A 213 -16.56 12.53 18.25
N GLY A 214 -17.25 11.47 18.69
CA GLY A 214 -18.71 11.44 18.88
C GLY A 214 -19.51 10.94 17.67
N ASN A 215 -18.85 10.49 16.59
CA ASN A 215 -19.53 9.96 15.41
C ASN A 215 -20.15 8.59 15.73
N VAL A 216 -21.38 8.34 15.28
CA VAL A 216 -22.14 7.14 15.62
C VAL A 216 -22.26 6.19 14.43
N THR A 217 -21.91 4.92 14.65
CA THR A 217 -22.20 3.81 13.73
C THR A 217 -23.05 2.76 14.44
N ILE A 218 -24.11 2.28 13.79
CA ILE A 218 -25.02 1.27 14.32
C ILE A 218 -25.11 0.10 13.35
N ASP A 219 -24.85 -1.10 13.86
CA ASP A 219 -24.98 -2.37 13.15
C ASP A 219 -26.20 -3.13 13.67
N PHE A 220 -27.18 -3.32 12.80
CA PHE A 220 -28.37 -4.10 13.06
C PHE A 220 -28.21 -5.50 12.48
N LYS A 221 -28.31 -6.53 13.33
CA LYS A 221 -28.17 -7.94 12.93
C LYS A 221 -29.44 -8.74 13.17
N ASN A 222 -29.75 -9.65 12.26
CA ASN A 222 -30.80 -10.63 12.45
C ASN A 222 -30.37 -11.74 13.44
N PHE A 223 -31.27 -12.69 13.73
CA PHE A 223 -31.02 -13.80 14.66
C PHE A 223 -29.90 -14.76 14.21
N GLU A 224 -29.52 -14.75 12.92
CA GLU A 224 -28.40 -15.53 12.38
C GLU A 224 -27.05 -14.80 12.53
N GLY A 225 -27.05 -13.59 13.10
CA GLY A 225 -25.86 -12.75 13.24
C GLY A 225 -25.43 -12.02 11.96
N LYS A 226 -26.28 -12.02 10.93
CA LYS A 226 -26.04 -11.31 9.67
C LYS A 226 -26.50 -9.85 9.79
N THR A 227 -25.63 -8.91 9.41
CA THR A 227 -25.96 -7.48 9.33
C THR A 227 -27.04 -7.26 8.28
N VAL A 228 -28.16 -6.63 8.65
CA VAL A 228 -29.24 -6.26 7.73
C VAL A 228 -29.27 -4.76 7.43
N LEU A 229 -28.73 -3.94 8.34
CA LEU A 229 -28.56 -2.51 8.19
C LEU A 229 -27.28 -2.07 8.90
N LEU A 230 -26.43 -1.35 8.17
CA LEU A 230 -25.38 -0.52 8.75
C LEU A 230 -25.80 0.94 8.63
N ARG A 231 -25.86 1.65 9.76
CA ARG A 231 -26.31 3.03 9.83
C ARG A 231 -25.21 3.93 10.39
N LYS A 232 -24.91 5.03 9.69
CA LYS A 232 -24.22 6.18 10.30
C LYS A 232 -25.26 7.18 10.79
N GLU A 233 -25.13 7.64 12.02
CA GLU A 233 -26.03 8.62 12.64
C GLU A 233 -25.26 9.88 13.01
N SER A 234 -25.89 11.01 12.76
CA SER A 234 -25.37 12.34 13.06
C SER A 234 -26.53 13.31 13.36
N PRO A 235 -26.25 14.52 13.85
CA PRO A 235 -27.26 15.56 13.96
C PRO A 235 -27.92 15.94 12.62
N SER A 236 -27.21 15.81 11.48
CA SER A 236 -27.78 16.11 10.16
C SER A 236 -28.68 15.01 9.60
N GLY A 237 -28.66 13.80 10.18
CA GLY A 237 -29.51 12.69 9.77
C GLY A 237 -28.82 11.33 9.84
N LYS A 238 -29.39 10.36 9.13
CA LYS A 238 -28.93 8.97 9.08
C LYS A 238 -28.59 8.54 7.65
N LEU A 239 -27.48 7.81 7.48
CA LEU A 239 -27.12 7.14 6.23
C LEU A 239 -27.26 5.64 6.41
N ASP A 240 -28.22 5.04 5.71
CA ASP A 240 -28.59 3.63 5.86
C ASP A 240 -28.08 2.79 4.68
N THR A 241 -27.21 1.82 4.95
CA THR A 241 -26.82 0.79 3.98
C THR A 241 -27.50 -0.53 4.32
N TYR A 242 -28.40 -1.02 3.47
CA TYR A 242 -29.12 -2.27 3.70
C TYR A 242 -28.46 -3.46 3.02
N TYR A 243 -28.42 -4.58 3.72
CA TYR A 243 -27.92 -5.86 3.24
C TYR A 243 -29.11 -6.82 3.18
N ILE A 244 -29.50 -7.21 1.97
CA ILE A 244 -30.72 -7.95 1.72
C ILE A 244 -30.35 -9.39 1.35
N TYR A 245 -30.82 -10.34 2.15
CA TYR A 245 -30.57 -11.76 1.95
C TYR A 245 -31.79 -12.44 1.32
N ASN A 246 -31.54 -13.43 0.46
CA ASN A 246 -32.59 -14.27 -0.08
C ASN A 246 -33.05 -15.35 0.93
N ASN A 247 -34.04 -16.16 0.55
CA ASN A 247 -34.62 -17.20 1.41
C ASN A 247 -33.65 -18.36 1.76
N TYR A 248 -32.47 -18.42 1.13
CA TYR A 248 -31.38 -19.35 1.46
C TYR A 248 -30.27 -18.67 2.28
N GLY A 249 -30.49 -17.42 2.70
CA GLY A 249 -29.55 -16.66 3.52
C GLY A 249 -28.34 -16.09 2.78
N GLN A 250 -28.36 -16.05 1.44
CA GLN A 250 -27.28 -15.48 0.62
C GLN A 250 -27.54 -14.00 0.35
N LEU A 251 -26.49 -13.17 0.31
CA LEU A 251 -26.60 -11.73 0.08
C LEU A 251 -27.03 -11.46 -1.38
N ALA A 252 -28.26 -11.03 -1.61
CA ALA A 252 -28.78 -10.78 -2.95
C ALA A 252 -28.60 -9.33 -3.38
N PHE A 253 -28.72 -8.37 -2.44
CA PHE A 253 -28.57 -6.95 -2.73
C PHE A 253 -27.86 -6.20 -1.62
N VAL A 254 -27.12 -5.16 -2.00
CA VAL A 254 -26.70 -4.09 -1.08
C VAL A 254 -27.25 -2.77 -1.59
N VAL A 255 -28.10 -2.14 -0.79
CA VAL A 255 -28.73 -0.85 -1.11
C VAL A 255 -27.91 0.25 -0.43
N SER A 256 -27.34 1.15 -1.23
CA SER A 256 -26.60 2.31 -0.74
C SER A 256 -27.51 3.33 -0.02
N PRO A 257 -26.97 4.26 0.79
CA PRO A 257 -27.76 5.32 1.42
C PRO A 257 -28.64 6.11 0.44
N LYS A 258 -28.07 6.55 -0.70
CA LYS A 258 -28.83 7.23 -1.75
C LYS A 258 -29.89 6.33 -2.37
N GLY A 259 -29.58 5.04 -2.56
CA GLY A 259 -30.56 4.05 -3.02
C GLY A 259 -31.75 3.94 -2.07
N ASN A 260 -31.49 3.90 -0.76
CA ASN A 260 -32.54 3.89 0.25
C ASN A 260 -33.37 5.18 0.27
N GLU A 261 -32.75 6.34 0.07
CA GLU A 261 -33.46 7.62 -0.08
C GLU A 261 -34.41 7.58 -1.28
N GLN A 262 -33.92 7.16 -2.46
CA GLN A 262 -34.75 7.05 -3.67
C GLN A 262 -35.91 6.05 -3.51
N ILE A 263 -35.68 4.93 -2.82
CA ILE A 263 -36.74 3.96 -2.48
C ILE A 263 -37.79 4.62 -1.58
N THR A 264 -37.35 5.37 -0.56
CA THR A 264 -38.25 6.05 0.39
C THR A 264 -39.09 7.10 -0.32
N SER A 265 -38.47 7.95 -1.13
CA SER A 265 -39.17 9.00 -1.89
C SER A 265 -40.15 8.43 -2.90
N ASN A 266 -39.89 7.21 -3.41
CA ASN A 266 -40.78 6.48 -4.30
C ASN A 266 -41.78 5.57 -3.55
N GLY A 267 -42.23 5.98 -2.36
CA GLY A 267 -43.25 5.28 -1.60
C GLY A 267 -42.86 3.87 -1.13
N ASN A 268 -41.57 3.65 -0.82
CA ASN A 268 -40.98 2.34 -0.52
C ASN A 268 -41.10 1.32 -1.66
N THR A 269 -41.07 1.79 -2.91
CA THR A 269 -41.06 0.94 -4.10
C THR A 269 -39.66 0.84 -4.69
N VAL A 270 -39.20 -0.40 -4.92
CA VAL A 270 -37.93 -0.68 -5.59
C VAL A 270 -38.16 -0.78 -7.09
N THR A 271 -37.45 0.02 -7.88
CA THR A 271 -37.48 -0.03 -9.35
C THR A 271 -36.17 -0.63 -9.89
N SER A 272 -36.20 -1.12 -11.14
CA SER A 272 -34.99 -1.59 -11.82
C SER A 272 -33.93 -0.49 -11.93
N GLN A 273 -34.34 0.77 -12.15
CA GLN A 273 -33.42 1.90 -12.23
C GLN A 273 -32.67 2.13 -10.91
N ILE A 274 -33.35 2.10 -9.76
CA ILE A 274 -32.68 2.23 -8.46
C ILE A 274 -31.73 1.07 -8.21
N LEU A 275 -32.12 -0.16 -8.57
CA LEU A 275 -31.25 -1.32 -8.44
C LEU A 275 -30.01 -1.20 -9.33
N ASP A 276 -30.17 -0.70 -10.54
CA ASP A 276 -29.11 -0.63 -11.54
C ASP A 276 -28.13 0.51 -11.28
N ASP A 277 -28.59 1.66 -10.78
CA ASP A 277 -27.74 2.85 -10.60
C ASP A 277 -27.19 3.01 -9.18
N LEU A 278 -27.83 2.40 -8.17
CA LEU A 278 -27.52 2.66 -6.75
C LEU A 278 -27.37 1.42 -5.87
N CYS A 279 -27.55 0.20 -6.42
CA CYS A 279 -27.46 -1.03 -5.64
C CYS A 279 -26.47 -2.05 -6.23
N TYR A 280 -25.85 -2.84 -5.35
CA TYR A 280 -25.15 -4.05 -5.76
C TYR A 280 -26.16 -5.19 -5.86
N GLN A 281 -26.02 -6.03 -6.88
CA GLN A 281 -26.90 -7.18 -7.13
C GLN A 281 -26.07 -8.45 -7.33
N TYR A 282 -26.51 -9.56 -6.73
CA TYR A 282 -25.80 -10.84 -6.77
C TYR A 282 -26.74 -12.00 -7.09
N VAL A 283 -26.28 -12.90 -7.96
CA VAL A 283 -27.01 -14.10 -8.39
C VAL A 283 -26.15 -15.32 -8.12
N TYR A 284 -26.78 -16.40 -7.68
CA TYR A 284 -26.09 -17.62 -7.25
C TYR A 284 -26.52 -18.85 -8.06
N ASP A 285 -25.66 -19.88 -8.13
CA ASP A 285 -26.05 -21.20 -8.66
C ASP A 285 -26.54 -22.16 -7.55
N ASN A 286 -26.90 -23.39 -7.95
CA ASN A 286 -27.35 -24.47 -7.06
C ASN A 286 -26.28 -25.00 -6.09
N ARG A 287 -25.04 -24.50 -6.18
CA ARG A 287 -23.95 -24.77 -5.23
C ARG A 287 -23.62 -23.54 -4.38
N PHE A 288 -24.50 -22.53 -4.41
CA PHE A 288 -24.37 -21.27 -3.67
C PHE A 288 -23.14 -20.44 -4.04
N ARG A 289 -22.60 -20.62 -5.24
CA ARG A 289 -21.49 -19.79 -5.78
C ARG A 289 -22.08 -18.57 -6.46
N GLN A 290 -21.45 -17.40 -6.30
CA GLN A 290 -21.88 -16.19 -7.01
C GLN A 290 -21.50 -16.29 -8.49
N VAL A 291 -22.49 -16.26 -9.37
CA VAL A 291 -22.33 -16.52 -10.80
C VAL A 291 -22.67 -15.34 -11.69
N GLU A 292 -23.41 -14.37 -11.14
CA GLU A 292 -23.56 -13.05 -11.76
C GLU A 292 -23.49 -11.99 -10.67
N LYS A 293 -22.92 -10.83 -11.01
CA LYS A 293 -23.00 -9.64 -10.17
C LYS A 293 -23.18 -8.40 -11.02
N LYS A 294 -23.83 -7.40 -10.43
CA LYS A 294 -23.96 -6.06 -11.01
C LYS A 294 -23.57 -5.02 -9.98
N LEU A 295 -22.73 -4.08 -10.39
CA LEU A 295 -22.32 -2.94 -9.57
C LEU A 295 -23.19 -1.74 -9.95
N PRO A 296 -23.45 -0.80 -9.02
CA PRO A 296 -24.19 0.42 -9.32
C PRO A 296 -23.58 1.17 -10.51
N GLY A 297 -24.39 1.49 -11.53
CA GLY A 297 -23.95 2.19 -12.73
C GLY A 297 -23.11 1.35 -13.71
N LYS A 298 -23.00 0.04 -13.50
CA LYS A 298 -22.26 -0.90 -14.36
C LYS A 298 -23.17 -1.99 -14.90
N GLY A 299 -22.85 -2.53 -16.08
CA GLY A 299 -23.49 -3.73 -16.62
C GLY A 299 -23.15 -5.01 -15.82
N TRP A 300 -23.81 -6.12 -16.18
CA TRP A 300 -23.62 -7.41 -15.53
C TRP A 300 -22.25 -8.03 -15.79
N GLU A 301 -21.67 -8.62 -14.75
CA GLU A 301 -20.51 -9.52 -14.83
C GLU A 301 -20.95 -10.96 -14.57
N TYR A 302 -20.41 -11.88 -15.35
CA TYR A 302 -20.76 -13.30 -15.34
C TYR A 302 -19.54 -14.14 -14.96
N MET A 303 -19.76 -15.20 -14.20
CA MET A 303 -18.74 -16.17 -13.79
C MET A 303 -19.16 -17.60 -14.10
N VAL A 304 -18.17 -18.38 -14.51
CA VAL A 304 -18.27 -19.81 -14.80
C VAL A 304 -17.29 -20.56 -13.91
N TYR A 305 -17.77 -21.62 -13.26
CA TYR A 305 -16.97 -22.42 -12.35
C TYR A 305 -16.90 -23.87 -12.82
N ASP A 306 -15.78 -24.55 -12.61
CA ASP A 306 -15.70 -25.99 -12.85
C ASP A 306 -16.29 -26.84 -11.70
N GLU A 307 -16.22 -28.16 -11.85
CA GLU A 307 -16.71 -29.11 -10.84
C GLU A 307 -15.87 -29.06 -9.54
N GLN A 308 -14.62 -28.60 -9.64
CA GLN A 308 -13.70 -28.37 -8.52
C GLN A 308 -13.91 -27.02 -7.81
N ASN A 309 -14.97 -26.28 -8.14
CA ASN A 309 -15.30 -24.96 -7.57
C ASN A 309 -14.28 -23.85 -7.86
N ARG A 310 -13.53 -23.96 -8.95
CA ARG A 310 -12.63 -22.89 -9.40
C ARG A 310 -13.32 -22.07 -10.47
N MET A 311 -13.16 -20.75 -10.42
CA MET A 311 -13.63 -19.87 -11.50
C MET A 311 -12.72 -20.07 -12.72
N VAL A 312 -13.29 -20.50 -13.84
CA VAL A 312 -12.55 -20.85 -15.07
C VAL A 312 -12.84 -19.91 -16.23
N ALA A 313 -13.93 -19.14 -16.16
CA ALA A 313 -14.14 -18.02 -17.04
C ALA A 313 -14.96 -16.89 -16.39
N SER A 314 -14.75 -15.68 -16.90
CA SER A 314 -15.52 -14.49 -16.54
C SER A 314 -15.74 -13.60 -17.76
N GLN A 315 -16.84 -12.86 -17.75
CA GLN A 315 -17.20 -11.91 -18.81
C GLN A 315 -17.87 -10.70 -18.19
N ASP A 316 -17.42 -9.50 -18.56
CA ASP A 316 -18.08 -8.25 -18.20
C ASP A 316 -18.98 -7.74 -19.35
N ALA A 317 -19.64 -6.61 -19.13
CA ALA A 317 -20.61 -6.07 -20.06
C ALA A 317 -19.98 -5.65 -21.40
N ASN A 318 -18.82 -4.98 -21.38
CA ASN A 318 -18.11 -4.60 -22.59
C ASN A 318 -17.61 -5.82 -23.38
N MET A 319 -17.15 -6.88 -22.71
CA MET A 319 -16.70 -8.11 -23.35
C MET A 319 -17.87 -8.87 -23.99
N LYS A 320 -19.04 -8.84 -23.35
CA LYS A 320 -20.28 -9.42 -23.88
C LYS A 320 -20.79 -8.65 -25.11
N ASN A 321 -20.87 -7.34 -24.98
CA ASN A 321 -21.49 -6.43 -25.95
C ASN A 321 -20.50 -5.88 -27.00
N ASN A 322 -19.26 -6.37 -27.03
CA ASN A 322 -18.24 -5.88 -27.94
C ASN A 322 -18.69 -6.06 -29.41
N THR A 323 -18.74 -4.96 -30.16
CA THR A 323 -19.24 -4.97 -31.54
C THR A 323 -18.30 -5.69 -32.52
N ALA A 324 -16.99 -5.70 -32.26
CA ALA A 324 -16.01 -6.35 -33.12
C ALA A 324 -15.84 -7.84 -32.79
N ASN A 325 -15.94 -8.21 -31.50
CA ASN A 325 -15.77 -9.58 -31.01
C ASN A 325 -16.80 -9.88 -29.90
N PRO A 326 -18.08 -10.08 -30.26
CA PRO A 326 -19.13 -10.30 -29.29
C PRO A 326 -18.92 -11.59 -28.50
N ASN A 327 -19.47 -11.65 -27.28
CA ASN A 327 -19.35 -12.80 -26.38
C ASN A 327 -17.91 -13.23 -26.10
N ARG A 328 -17.03 -12.25 -25.85
CA ARG A 328 -15.66 -12.53 -25.44
C ARG A 328 -15.63 -12.90 -23.95
N TRP A 329 -14.83 -13.89 -23.59
CA TRP A 329 -14.68 -14.38 -22.21
C TRP A 329 -13.21 -14.42 -21.84
N SER A 330 -12.89 -14.01 -20.60
CA SER A 330 -11.60 -14.27 -19.99
C SER A 330 -11.61 -15.70 -19.45
N PHE A 331 -10.56 -16.47 -19.66
CA PHE A 331 -10.43 -17.82 -19.10
C PHE A 331 -9.22 -17.96 -18.18
N THR A 332 -9.29 -18.93 -17.28
CA THR A 332 -8.17 -19.38 -16.44
C THR A 332 -8.10 -20.90 -16.45
N ARG A 333 -6.94 -21.45 -16.80
CA ARG A 333 -6.67 -22.88 -16.68
C ARG A 333 -5.76 -23.18 -15.51
N TYR A 334 -6.04 -24.30 -14.86
CA TYR A 334 -5.38 -24.71 -13.62
C TYR A 334 -4.69 -26.05 -13.78
N ASP A 335 -3.73 -26.32 -12.90
CA ASP A 335 -3.27 -27.68 -12.66
C ASP A 335 -4.14 -28.40 -11.63
N LYS A 336 -3.83 -29.67 -11.38
CA LYS A 336 -4.51 -30.51 -10.38
C LYS A 336 -4.43 -30.00 -8.94
N PHE A 337 -3.54 -29.05 -8.64
CA PHE A 337 -3.39 -28.43 -7.32
C PHE A 337 -4.12 -27.09 -7.22
N GLY A 338 -4.81 -26.65 -8.28
CA GLY A 338 -5.52 -25.38 -8.31
C GLY A 338 -4.63 -24.16 -8.56
N ARG A 339 -3.38 -24.35 -9.03
CA ARG A 339 -2.51 -23.24 -9.41
C ARG A 339 -2.83 -22.76 -10.82
N VAL A 340 -2.85 -21.45 -11.03
CA VAL A 340 -3.12 -20.83 -12.34
C VAL A 340 -1.95 -21.10 -13.29
N LEU A 341 -2.21 -21.79 -14.40
CA LEU A 341 -1.21 -22.15 -15.41
C LEU A 341 -1.19 -21.19 -16.58
N TYR A 342 -2.33 -20.85 -17.18
CA TYR A 342 -2.39 -19.79 -18.16
C TYR A 342 -3.78 -19.17 -18.24
N THR A 343 -3.78 -17.87 -18.46
CA THR A 343 -4.99 -17.07 -18.64
C THR A 343 -5.03 -16.53 -20.05
N GLY A 344 -6.20 -16.06 -20.48
CA GLY A 344 -6.36 -15.49 -21.81
C GLY A 344 -7.80 -15.14 -22.09
N VAL A 345 -8.11 -15.03 -23.37
CA VAL A 345 -9.48 -14.80 -23.84
C VAL A 345 -9.88 -15.81 -24.91
N PHE A 346 -11.18 -16.00 -25.06
CA PHE A 346 -11.78 -16.75 -26.17
C PHE A 346 -13.15 -16.15 -26.51
N THR A 347 -13.68 -16.52 -27.67
CA THR A 347 -15.06 -16.21 -28.05
C THR A 347 -15.94 -17.40 -27.68
N GLY A 348 -16.96 -17.16 -26.85
CA GLY A 348 -17.85 -18.18 -26.32
C GLY A 348 -19.32 -17.87 -26.59
N GLY A 349 -20.21 -18.57 -25.88
CA GLY A 349 -21.65 -18.35 -25.88
C GLY A 349 -22.14 -17.62 -24.63
N THR A 350 -23.38 -17.90 -24.27
CA THR A 350 -24.01 -17.43 -23.03
C THR A 350 -23.38 -18.09 -21.79
N ARG A 351 -23.51 -17.45 -20.63
CA ARG A 351 -23.02 -18.00 -19.35
C ARG A 351 -23.49 -19.43 -19.08
N ALA A 352 -24.74 -19.75 -19.40
CA ALA A 352 -25.30 -21.09 -19.21
C ALA A 352 -24.65 -22.13 -20.12
N GLN A 353 -24.40 -21.79 -21.39
CA GLN A 353 -23.67 -22.65 -22.33
C GLN A 353 -22.24 -22.87 -21.85
N GLU A 354 -21.56 -21.82 -21.40
CA GLU A 354 -20.20 -21.91 -20.89
C GLU A 354 -20.10 -22.73 -19.60
N GLN A 355 -21.10 -22.64 -18.72
CA GLN A 355 -21.20 -23.49 -17.54
C GLN A 355 -21.36 -24.97 -17.91
N ASN A 356 -22.16 -25.30 -18.92
CA ASN A 356 -22.29 -26.67 -19.41
C ASN A 356 -20.99 -27.18 -20.04
N ASN A 357 -20.31 -26.34 -20.81
CA ASN A 357 -19.02 -26.66 -21.42
C ASN A 357 -17.93 -26.93 -20.36
N ALA A 358 -17.90 -26.15 -19.29
CA ALA A 358 -16.98 -26.36 -18.17
C ALA A 358 -17.28 -27.66 -17.41
N ASN A 359 -18.55 -27.95 -17.13
CA ASN A 359 -18.96 -29.20 -16.47
C ASN A 359 -18.57 -30.43 -17.30
N ALA A 360 -18.68 -30.37 -18.64
CA ALA A 360 -18.33 -31.47 -19.53
C ALA A 360 -16.83 -31.86 -19.51
N LYS A 361 -15.95 -31.06 -18.90
CA LYS A 361 -14.51 -31.36 -18.76
C LYS A 361 -14.16 -32.21 -17.54
N GLY A 362 -15.11 -32.50 -16.65
CA GLY A 362 -14.85 -33.22 -15.40
C GLY A 362 -13.83 -32.48 -14.52
N LEU A 363 -12.70 -33.14 -14.22
CA LEU A 363 -11.64 -32.55 -13.39
C LEU A 363 -11.01 -31.28 -13.99
N ASN A 364 -11.09 -31.05 -15.31
CA ASN A 364 -10.72 -29.78 -15.92
C ASN A 364 -9.31 -29.24 -15.56
N ASN A 365 -8.30 -30.11 -15.61
CA ASN A 365 -6.91 -29.77 -15.26
C ASN A 365 -6.00 -29.89 -16.47
N GLU A 366 -5.03 -29.00 -16.59
CA GLU A 366 -3.88 -29.20 -17.47
C GLU A 366 -2.71 -29.81 -16.71
N THR A 367 -1.82 -30.47 -17.45
CA THR A 367 -0.62 -31.11 -16.92
C THR A 367 0.60 -30.66 -17.71
N ARG A 368 1.77 -30.75 -17.07
CA ARG A 368 3.06 -30.44 -17.70
C ARG A 368 3.29 -31.37 -18.89
N SER A 369 3.72 -30.81 -20.03
CA SER A 369 4.07 -31.56 -21.23
C SER A 369 5.53 -31.32 -21.60
N THR A 370 6.20 -32.35 -22.12
CA THR A 370 7.55 -32.23 -22.72
C THR A 370 7.51 -31.68 -24.14
N SER A 371 6.37 -31.79 -24.82
CA SER A 371 6.11 -31.18 -26.14
C SER A 371 5.39 -29.85 -25.94
N SER A 372 5.85 -28.80 -26.63
CA SER A 372 5.17 -27.50 -26.68
C SER A 372 4.08 -27.48 -27.75
N PHE A 373 3.11 -26.62 -27.57
CA PHE A 373 2.32 -26.05 -28.66
C PHE A 373 2.55 -24.54 -28.69
N THR A 374 2.34 -23.91 -29.84
CA THR A 374 2.62 -22.47 -30.02
C THR A 374 1.33 -21.71 -30.30
N LEU A 375 1.06 -20.67 -29.52
CA LEU A 375 -0.02 -19.71 -29.75
C LEU A 375 0.52 -18.28 -29.61
N ASN A 376 0.16 -17.39 -30.55
CA ASN A 376 0.60 -15.99 -30.56
C ASN A 376 2.12 -15.81 -30.36
N GLY A 377 2.91 -16.67 -31.00
CA GLY A 377 4.38 -16.62 -30.91
C GLY A 377 4.98 -17.17 -29.60
N GLN A 378 4.18 -17.65 -28.65
CA GLN A 378 4.65 -18.21 -27.39
C GLN A 378 4.52 -19.74 -27.37
N GLU A 379 5.62 -20.43 -27.06
CA GLU A 379 5.61 -21.86 -26.76
C GLU A 379 5.05 -22.14 -25.36
N ILE A 380 4.13 -23.09 -25.27
CA ILE A 380 3.45 -23.47 -24.03
C ILE A 380 3.65 -24.97 -23.80
N PHE A 381 4.33 -25.30 -22.70
CA PHE A 381 4.68 -26.69 -22.33
C PHE A 381 3.67 -27.32 -21.37
N TYR A 382 2.39 -27.18 -21.70
CA TYR A 382 1.30 -27.82 -20.97
C TYR A 382 0.42 -28.59 -21.94
N THR A 383 -0.46 -29.43 -21.43
CA THR A 383 -1.60 -29.91 -22.22
C THR A 383 -2.53 -28.73 -22.57
N ASN A 384 -3.34 -28.91 -23.61
CA ASN A 384 -4.36 -27.96 -24.08
C ASN A 384 -5.71 -28.69 -24.19
N THR A 385 -6.20 -29.21 -23.07
CA THR A 385 -7.37 -30.10 -23.01
C THR A 385 -8.47 -29.60 -22.08
N ALA A 386 -8.14 -28.72 -21.14
CA ALA A 386 -9.09 -28.12 -20.21
C ALA A 386 -10.01 -27.12 -20.92
N TYR A 387 -11.09 -26.75 -20.25
CA TYR A 387 -12.00 -25.70 -20.69
C TYR A 387 -11.24 -24.35 -20.85
N PRO A 388 -11.57 -23.53 -21.85
CA PRO A 388 -12.50 -23.78 -22.97
C PRO A 388 -11.86 -24.64 -24.06
N SER A 389 -12.67 -25.39 -24.83
CA SER A 389 -12.18 -26.10 -26.04
C SER A 389 -12.07 -25.20 -27.28
N ALA A 390 -12.57 -23.96 -27.20
CA ALA A 390 -12.55 -23.01 -28.29
C ALA A 390 -11.12 -22.52 -28.60
N THR A 391 -10.95 -21.85 -29.74
CA THR A 391 -9.70 -21.13 -30.03
C THR A 391 -9.45 -20.08 -28.95
N ILE A 392 -8.32 -20.20 -28.27
CA ILE A 392 -7.89 -19.31 -27.19
C ILE A 392 -6.78 -18.37 -27.66
N THR A 393 -6.77 -17.16 -27.12
CA THR A 393 -5.63 -16.24 -27.17
C THR A 393 -5.06 -16.16 -25.76
N PRO A 394 -3.90 -16.79 -25.47
CA PRO A 394 -3.29 -16.72 -24.16
C PRO A 394 -2.73 -15.31 -23.90
N TYR A 395 -2.76 -14.93 -22.63
CA TYR A 395 -2.29 -13.65 -22.12
C TYR A 395 -1.23 -13.78 -21.04
N SER A 396 -1.28 -14.85 -20.26
CA SER A 396 -0.20 -15.19 -19.35
C SER A 396 0.02 -16.69 -19.31
N VAL A 397 1.24 -17.12 -19.00
CA VAL A 397 1.59 -18.52 -18.75
C VAL A 397 2.52 -18.59 -17.54
N ASN A 398 2.17 -19.37 -16.54
CA ASN A 398 2.93 -19.59 -15.32
C ASN A 398 3.43 -21.03 -15.25
N TYR A 399 4.68 -21.16 -14.84
CA TYR A 399 5.39 -22.41 -14.74
C TYR A 399 5.71 -22.69 -13.28
N TYR A 400 5.48 -23.93 -12.87
CA TYR A 400 5.78 -24.41 -11.53
C TYR A 400 6.53 -25.73 -11.61
N ASP A 401 7.17 -26.11 -10.50
CA ASP A 401 7.82 -27.41 -10.30
C ASP A 401 9.07 -27.71 -11.16
N SER A 402 9.20 -27.06 -12.31
CA SER A 402 10.25 -27.24 -13.31
C SER A 402 10.34 -26.02 -14.23
N TYR A 403 11.52 -25.76 -14.80
CA TYR A 403 11.71 -24.65 -15.74
C TYR A 403 11.23 -25.02 -17.16
N PRO A 404 10.61 -24.07 -17.90
CA PRO A 404 10.32 -24.25 -19.32
C PRO A 404 11.55 -23.94 -20.17
N GLY A 405 12.30 -24.97 -20.56
CA GLY A 405 13.34 -24.85 -21.59
C GLY A 405 14.36 -23.74 -21.30
N THR A 406 14.44 -22.76 -22.22
CA THR A 406 15.37 -21.61 -22.16
C THR A 406 14.84 -20.47 -21.29
N PRO A 407 15.70 -19.65 -20.64
CA PRO A 407 17.15 -19.77 -20.58
C PRO A 407 17.62 -20.91 -19.67
N SER A 408 18.87 -21.34 -19.83
CA SER A 408 19.47 -22.36 -18.96
C SER A 408 19.56 -21.87 -17.52
N VAL A 409 19.33 -22.78 -16.58
CA VAL A 409 19.49 -22.50 -15.15
C VAL A 409 20.97 -22.20 -14.88
N PRO A 410 21.32 -21.01 -14.36
CA PRO A 410 22.71 -20.70 -14.00
C PRO A 410 23.17 -21.62 -12.88
N GLN A 411 24.39 -22.18 -12.92
CA GLN A 411 24.86 -23.10 -11.87
C GLN A 411 25.06 -22.42 -10.51
N ASN A 412 25.48 -21.15 -10.54
CA ASN A 412 25.79 -20.36 -9.37
C ASN A 412 25.34 -18.92 -9.58
N ILE A 413 24.81 -18.30 -8.53
CA ILE A 413 24.51 -16.87 -8.48
C ILE A 413 25.16 -16.31 -7.22
N LEU A 414 26.11 -15.39 -7.39
CA LEU A 414 26.81 -14.69 -6.31
C LEU A 414 27.32 -15.61 -5.17
N GLY A 415 27.83 -16.79 -5.51
CA GLY A 415 28.35 -17.76 -4.56
C GLY A 415 27.34 -18.82 -4.11
N ALA A 416 26.03 -18.60 -4.28
CA ALA A 416 25.00 -19.60 -3.97
C ALA A 416 24.77 -20.56 -5.15
N GLN A 417 24.79 -21.87 -4.88
CA GLN A 417 24.42 -22.90 -5.86
C GLN A 417 22.91 -22.87 -6.11
N THR A 418 22.51 -22.89 -7.38
CA THR A 418 21.08 -22.91 -7.73
C THR A 418 20.47 -24.30 -7.59
N LEU A 419 19.16 -24.32 -7.35
CA LEU A 419 18.37 -25.54 -7.28
C LEU A 419 17.87 -25.92 -8.68
N SER A 420 18.49 -26.93 -9.28
CA SER A 420 18.13 -27.46 -10.61
C SER A 420 17.40 -28.81 -10.56
N GLY A 421 17.17 -29.36 -9.36
CA GLY A 421 16.57 -30.67 -9.14
C GLY A 421 16.26 -30.93 -7.66
N SER A 422 16.25 -32.20 -7.24
CA SER A 422 16.14 -32.54 -5.82
C SER A 422 17.52 -32.62 -5.17
N VAL A 423 17.72 -31.90 -4.07
CA VAL A 423 18.97 -31.89 -3.29
C VAL A 423 18.65 -32.30 -1.86
N SER A 424 19.48 -33.18 -1.28
CA SER A 424 19.32 -33.61 0.11
C SER A 424 20.42 -33.03 0.98
N PHE A 425 20.04 -32.52 2.14
CA PHE A 425 20.92 -31.95 3.16
C PHE A 425 20.76 -32.73 4.43
N THR A 426 21.84 -32.95 5.16
CA THR A 426 21.80 -33.47 6.52
C THR A 426 22.51 -32.49 7.43
N VAL A 427 21.77 -31.89 8.35
CA VAL A 427 22.30 -30.95 9.35
C VAL A 427 21.86 -31.47 10.72
N ASN A 428 22.81 -31.60 11.67
CA ASN A 428 22.54 -32.14 13.01
C ASN A 428 21.77 -33.47 12.99
N SER A 429 22.15 -34.38 12.09
CA SER A 429 21.50 -35.69 11.89
C SER A 429 20.04 -35.65 11.43
N VAL A 430 19.53 -34.47 11.04
CA VAL A 430 18.22 -34.31 10.41
C VAL A 430 18.43 -34.19 8.91
N SER A 431 17.99 -35.20 8.16
CA SER A 431 17.99 -35.18 6.71
C SER A 431 16.74 -34.51 6.17
N SER A 432 16.89 -33.66 5.16
CA SER A 432 15.78 -33.05 4.46
C SER A 432 16.10 -32.88 2.98
N THR A 433 15.09 -33.06 2.13
CA THR A 433 15.20 -32.87 0.68
C THR A 433 14.54 -31.55 0.29
N ARG A 434 15.15 -30.82 -0.63
CA ARG A 434 14.61 -29.62 -1.27
C ARG A 434 14.49 -29.88 -2.76
N SER A 435 13.46 -29.34 -3.37
CA SER A 435 13.24 -29.40 -4.82
C SER A 435 12.39 -28.21 -5.25
N LEU A 436 12.28 -27.99 -6.56
CA LEU A 436 11.41 -26.96 -7.12
C LEU A 436 9.91 -27.28 -7.01
N LYS A 437 9.53 -28.44 -6.46
CA LYS A 437 8.11 -28.79 -6.28
C LYS A 437 7.40 -27.72 -5.45
N SER A 438 6.24 -27.30 -5.93
CA SER A 438 5.42 -26.19 -5.42
C SER A 438 5.98 -24.78 -5.63
N MET A 439 7.16 -24.60 -6.25
CA MET A 439 7.75 -23.28 -6.53
C MET A 439 7.32 -22.75 -7.90
N SER A 440 7.15 -21.42 -8.01
CA SER A 440 6.98 -20.72 -9.29
C SER A 440 8.34 -20.57 -9.97
N THR A 441 8.49 -21.06 -11.18
CA THR A 441 9.78 -21.12 -11.90
C THR A 441 9.86 -20.12 -13.04
N ALA A 442 8.75 -19.84 -13.71
CA ALA A 442 8.68 -18.81 -14.74
C ALA A 442 7.27 -18.24 -14.92
N SER A 443 7.19 -17.02 -15.44
CA SER A 443 5.96 -16.39 -15.91
C SER A 443 6.20 -15.69 -17.24
N MET A 444 5.24 -15.79 -18.15
CA MET A 444 5.25 -15.17 -19.46
C MET A 444 3.98 -14.34 -19.55
N VAL A 445 4.11 -13.08 -19.92
CA VAL A 445 2.99 -12.15 -20.02
C VAL A 445 3.04 -11.46 -21.37
N LYS A 446 1.93 -11.57 -22.10
CA LYS A 446 1.75 -10.94 -23.41
C LYS A 446 1.42 -9.46 -23.23
N ASN A 447 1.85 -8.64 -24.18
CA ASN A 447 1.21 -7.35 -24.42
C ASN A 447 -0.22 -7.56 -24.95
N LEU A 448 -1.11 -6.62 -24.68
CA LEU A 448 -2.52 -6.79 -25.06
C LEU A 448 -2.79 -6.49 -26.52
N ASP A 449 -2.03 -5.55 -27.07
CA ASP A 449 -2.27 -4.95 -28.37
C ASP A 449 -1.27 -5.41 -29.45
N ASP A 450 -0.21 -6.10 -29.03
CA ASP A 450 0.76 -6.73 -29.91
C ASP A 450 1.10 -8.14 -29.40
N ASP A 451 1.66 -8.99 -30.26
CA ASP A 451 2.07 -10.35 -29.92
C ASP A 451 3.47 -10.40 -29.26
N ALA A 452 3.95 -9.29 -28.68
CA ALA A 452 5.19 -9.31 -27.93
C ALA A 452 4.97 -9.86 -26.51
N TRP A 453 5.93 -10.65 -26.05
CA TRP A 453 5.90 -11.29 -24.74
C TRP A 453 7.05 -10.81 -23.88
N SER A 454 6.74 -10.56 -22.61
CA SER A 454 7.74 -10.47 -21.55
C SER A 454 7.78 -11.79 -20.80
N SER A 455 8.96 -12.22 -20.37
CA SER A 455 9.12 -13.40 -19.52
C SER A 455 9.88 -13.05 -18.25
N THR A 456 9.75 -13.88 -17.23
CA THR A 456 10.52 -13.82 -15.99
C THR A 456 10.75 -15.23 -15.49
N TYR A 457 12.00 -15.60 -15.27
CA TYR A 457 12.42 -16.86 -14.66
C TYR A 457 12.94 -16.57 -13.26
N ILE A 458 12.58 -17.38 -12.27
CA ILE A 458 12.97 -17.19 -10.87
C ILE A 458 13.96 -18.28 -10.48
N TRP A 459 15.12 -17.88 -9.99
CA TRP A 459 16.21 -18.78 -9.58
C TRP A 459 16.21 -18.93 -8.07
N TYR A 460 16.19 -20.18 -7.62
CA TYR A 460 16.23 -20.52 -6.20
C TYR A 460 17.59 -21.07 -5.83
N ASP A 461 18.07 -20.76 -4.63
CA ASP A 461 19.19 -21.47 -4.06
C ASP A 461 18.78 -22.87 -3.59
N GLN A 462 19.79 -23.66 -3.21
CA GLN A 462 19.61 -24.99 -2.64
C GLN A 462 18.76 -25.06 -1.37
N LEU A 463 18.56 -23.93 -0.66
CA LEU A 463 17.66 -23.84 0.49
C LEU A 463 16.21 -23.50 0.10
N GLY A 464 15.96 -23.21 -1.18
CA GLY A 464 14.66 -22.83 -1.71
C GLY A 464 14.35 -21.33 -1.64
N ARG A 465 15.36 -20.48 -1.41
CA ARG A 465 15.22 -19.03 -1.35
C ARG A 465 15.41 -18.43 -2.73
N SER A 466 14.59 -17.46 -3.11
CA SER A 466 14.78 -16.73 -4.38
C SER A 466 16.07 -15.91 -4.31
N ILE A 467 17.03 -16.20 -5.19
CA ILE A 467 18.33 -15.52 -5.25
C ILE A 467 18.55 -14.81 -6.60
N GLY A 468 17.57 -14.84 -7.48
CA GLY A 468 17.65 -14.08 -8.70
C GLY A 468 16.47 -14.28 -9.62
N SER A 469 16.42 -13.46 -10.65
CA SER A 469 15.48 -13.56 -11.74
C SER A 469 16.14 -13.21 -13.06
N GLN A 470 15.60 -13.73 -14.16
CA GLN A 470 15.98 -13.33 -15.50
C GLN A 470 14.72 -13.16 -16.34
N GLY A 471 14.47 -11.93 -16.80
CA GLY A 471 13.34 -11.63 -17.65
C GLY A 471 13.75 -11.10 -19.01
N LYS A 472 13.07 -11.57 -20.06
CA LYS A 472 13.13 -10.96 -21.40
C LYS A 472 12.03 -9.92 -21.48
N ASN A 473 12.34 -8.70 -21.92
CA ASN A 473 11.32 -7.68 -22.11
C ASN A 473 10.69 -7.76 -23.51
N HIS A 474 9.55 -7.11 -23.68
CA HIS A 474 8.78 -7.09 -24.93
C HIS A 474 9.53 -6.49 -26.14
N LEU A 475 10.63 -5.75 -25.94
CA LEU A 475 11.47 -5.18 -27.01
C LEU A 475 12.65 -6.08 -27.41
N GLY A 476 12.80 -7.23 -26.73
CA GLY A 476 13.84 -8.21 -27.01
C GLY A 476 15.12 -8.07 -26.18
N GLY A 477 15.23 -7.06 -25.32
CA GLY A 477 16.26 -6.99 -24.29
C GLY A 477 15.90 -7.80 -23.04
N TYR A 478 16.55 -7.51 -21.91
CA TYR A 478 16.34 -8.24 -20.67
C TYR A 478 16.60 -7.41 -19.42
N THR A 479 16.03 -7.88 -18.31
CA THR A 479 16.40 -7.47 -16.95
C THR A 479 16.72 -8.72 -16.14
N LYS A 480 17.90 -8.77 -15.56
CA LYS A 480 18.37 -9.88 -14.72
C LYS A 480 18.69 -9.34 -13.34
N THR A 481 18.11 -9.94 -12.30
CA THR A 481 18.39 -9.58 -10.90
C THR A 481 19.08 -10.75 -10.22
N GLU A 482 20.11 -10.51 -9.43
CA GLU A 482 20.85 -11.51 -8.67
C GLU A 482 21.03 -11.01 -7.24
N SER A 483 20.88 -11.87 -6.25
CA SER A 483 20.88 -11.48 -4.84
C SER A 483 21.80 -12.38 -4.03
N LEU A 484 22.73 -11.76 -3.31
CA LEU A 484 23.46 -12.39 -2.24
C LEU A 484 22.64 -12.23 -0.96
N LEU A 485 22.15 -13.33 -0.42
CA LEU A 485 21.38 -13.35 0.82
C LEU A 485 22.28 -13.75 1.99
N ASP A 486 22.00 -13.20 3.17
CA ASP A 486 22.59 -13.70 4.41
C ASP A 486 21.95 -15.03 4.83
N PHE A 487 22.26 -15.50 6.05
CA PHE A 487 21.67 -16.73 6.58
C PHE A 487 20.14 -16.63 6.76
N ALA A 488 19.64 -15.51 7.28
CA ALA A 488 18.22 -15.26 7.52
C ALA A 488 17.42 -15.05 6.22
N GLY A 489 18.09 -14.86 5.08
CA GLY A 489 17.47 -14.62 3.79
C GLY A 489 17.26 -13.15 3.48
N VAL A 490 17.85 -12.22 4.25
CA VAL A 490 17.83 -10.79 3.90
C VAL A 490 18.95 -10.49 2.90
N PRO A 491 18.70 -9.61 1.90
CA PRO A 491 19.69 -9.34 0.86
C PRO A 491 20.84 -8.50 1.39
N GLN A 492 22.08 -8.95 1.22
CA GLN A 492 23.29 -8.17 1.48
C GLN A 492 23.73 -7.40 0.24
N GLN A 493 23.50 -7.97 -0.94
CA GLN A 493 23.77 -7.35 -2.23
C GLN A 493 22.71 -7.77 -3.24
N VAL A 494 22.29 -6.83 -4.07
CA VAL A 494 21.46 -7.09 -5.26
C VAL A 494 22.16 -6.51 -6.48
N ILE A 495 22.29 -7.29 -7.55
CA ILE A 495 22.84 -6.84 -8.82
C ILE A 495 21.73 -6.94 -9.88
N THR A 496 21.38 -5.80 -10.47
CA THR A 496 20.45 -5.71 -11.59
C THR A 496 21.22 -5.41 -12.88
N ARG A 497 21.11 -6.29 -13.87
CA ARG A 497 21.66 -6.10 -15.22
C ARG A 497 20.53 -5.85 -16.19
N HIS A 498 20.61 -4.76 -16.94
CA HIS A 498 19.50 -4.30 -17.77
C HIS A 498 19.94 -3.93 -19.19
N LYS A 499 19.11 -4.33 -20.15
CA LYS A 499 19.14 -3.91 -21.55
C LYS A 499 17.72 -3.69 -22.05
N ARG A 500 17.45 -2.55 -22.69
CA ARG A 500 16.19 -2.35 -23.40
C ARG A 500 16.12 -3.20 -24.67
N LEU A 501 17.10 -3.08 -25.57
CA LEU A 501 17.27 -3.93 -26.74
C LEU A 501 18.46 -4.88 -26.56
N ASN A 502 18.47 -6.02 -27.25
CA ASN A 502 19.62 -6.93 -27.19
C ASN A 502 20.95 -6.28 -27.66
N SER A 503 20.85 -5.34 -28.61
CA SER A 503 21.97 -4.53 -29.13
C SER A 503 22.41 -3.41 -28.19
N ASP A 504 21.60 -3.02 -27.21
CA ASP A 504 21.94 -1.93 -26.29
C ASP A 504 23.10 -2.34 -25.37
N THR A 505 23.83 -1.34 -24.89
CA THR A 505 24.87 -1.53 -23.86
C THR A 505 24.21 -1.93 -22.55
N GLU A 506 24.74 -2.96 -21.88
CA GLU A 506 24.24 -3.39 -20.57
C GLU A 506 24.50 -2.31 -19.52
N LYS A 507 23.48 -2.06 -18.69
CA LYS A 507 23.60 -1.29 -17.44
C LYS A 507 23.64 -2.24 -16.26
N VAL A 508 24.60 -2.03 -15.36
CA VAL A 508 24.78 -2.85 -14.15
C VAL A 508 24.55 -1.98 -12.93
N ILE A 509 23.51 -2.28 -12.17
CA ILE A 509 23.17 -1.60 -10.93
C ILE A 509 23.52 -2.55 -9.80
N THR A 510 24.36 -2.12 -8.86
CA THR A 510 24.70 -2.89 -7.66
C THR A 510 24.19 -2.15 -6.44
N GLU A 511 23.35 -2.79 -5.66
CA GLU A 511 22.86 -2.30 -4.39
C GLU A 511 23.44 -3.13 -3.26
N THR A 512 23.85 -2.47 -2.17
CA THR A 512 24.34 -3.17 -0.97
C THR A 512 23.59 -2.71 0.26
N PHE A 513 23.37 -3.65 1.18
CA PHE A 513 22.55 -3.44 2.37
C PHE A 513 23.31 -3.92 3.60
N THR A 514 23.22 -3.14 4.68
CA THR A 514 23.68 -3.56 6.00
C THR A 514 22.52 -3.48 6.99
N TYR A 515 22.54 -4.38 7.96
CA TYR A 515 21.51 -4.51 8.97
C TYR A 515 22.13 -4.61 10.35
N ASP A 516 21.36 -4.25 11.37
CA ASP A 516 21.76 -4.45 12.76
C ASP A 516 21.66 -5.93 13.19
N HIS A 517 21.68 -6.20 14.49
CA HIS A 517 21.60 -7.56 15.04
C HIS A 517 20.19 -8.17 14.99
N GLN A 518 19.15 -7.36 14.70
CA GLN A 518 17.74 -7.79 14.59
C GLN A 518 17.21 -7.64 13.15
N ASN A 519 18.09 -7.52 12.16
CA ASN A 519 17.75 -7.36 10.74
C ASN A 519 16.99 -6.06 10.38
N ARG A 520 17.15 -4.98 11.16
CA ARG A 520 16.67 -3.64 10.75
C ARG A 520 17.68 -3.01 9.78
N LEU A 521 17.20 -2.43 8.68
CA LEU A 521 18.04 -1.87 7.62
C LEU A 521 18.80 -0.63 8.10
N LEU A 522 20.12 -0.70 8.19
CA LEU A 522 20.98 0.41 8.63
C LEU A 522 21.49 1.24 7.47
N THR A 523 21.90 0.62 6.36
CA THR A 523 22.47 1.34 5.20
C THR A 523 22.00 0.68 3.92
N HIS A 524 21.62 1.50 2.95
CA HIS A 524 21.32 1.09 1.58
C HIS A 524 22.15 1.95 0.63
N LYS A 525 22.99 1.30 -0.16
CA LYS A 525 23.83 1.94 -1.18
C LYS A 525 23.48 1.50 -2.58
N HIS A 526 23.84 2.30 -3.56
CA HIS A 526 23.53 2.10 -4.96
C HIS A 526 24.69 2.53 -5.84
N LYS A 527 25.08 1.68 -6.79
CA LYS A 527 26.18 1.91 -7.72
C LYS A 527 25.75 1.59 -9.13
N ILE A 528 26.04 2.48 -10.07
CA ILE A 528 25.72 2.31 -11.50
C ILE A 528 27.02 2.10 -12.27
N ASP A 529 27.11 0.99 -12.98
CA ASP A 529 28.28 0.57 -13.74
C ASP A 529 29.58 0.70 -12.89
N ASN A 530 30.53 1.50 -13.34
CA ASN A 530 31.79 1.78 -12.65
C ASN A 530 31.81 3.15 -11.95
N LYS A 531 30.66 3.82 -11.81
CA LYS A 531 30.53 5.13 -11.13
C LYS A 531 30.78 4.99 -9.62
N PRO A 532 31.03 6.11 -8.91
CA PRO A 532 31.06 6.10 -7.45
C PRO A 532 29.81 5.46 -6.84
N GLU A 533 29.99 4.79 -5.70
CA GLU A 533 28.88 4.24 -4.92
C GLU A 533 28.18 5.37 -4.17
N GLU A 534 26.85 5.44 -4.32
CA GLU A 534 26.00 6.43 -3.69
C GLU A 534 25.34 5.84 -2.44
N ILE A 535 25.30 6.58 -1.34
CA ILE A 535 24.60 6.16 -0.12
C ILE A 535 23.17 6.71 -0.17
N LEU A 536 22.23 5.89 -0.65
CA LEU A 536 20.82 6.29 -0.76
C LEU A 536 20.19 6.56 0.61
N SER A 537 20.48 5.72 1.61
CA SER A 537 19.99 5.95 2.97
C SER A 537 20.85 5.33 4.05
N ARG A 538 20.86 5.99 5.21
CA ARG A 538 21.31 5.42 6.48
C ARG A 538 20.28 5.69 7.56
N ASN A 539 19.76 4.62 8.16
CA ASN A 539 18.67 4.70 9.12
C ASN A 539 19.20 4.51 10.54
N LYS A 540 18.57 5.24 11.47
CA LYS A 540 18.70 5.07 12.91
C LYS A 540 17.32 4.82 13.48
N TYR A 541 17.20 3.84 14.38
CA TYR A 541 15.95 3.48 15.02
C TYR A 541 16.00 3.81 16.51
N ASN A 542 14.87 4.18 17.10
CA ASN A 542 14.72 4.34 18.54
C ASN A 542 14.57 2.98 19.23
N GLU A 543 14.55 2.96 20.57
CA GLU A 543 14.44 1.73 21.37
C GLU A 543 13.10 0.98 21.20
N LEU A 544 12.08 1.61 20.59
CA LEU A 544 10.82 0.98 20.18
C LEU A 544 10.85 0.44 18.75
N SER A 545 12.02 0.44 18.09
CA SER A 545 12.22 0.05 16.69
C SER A 545 11.51 0.93 15.65
N GLN A 546 11.14 2.16 16.01
CA GLN A 546 10.64 3.15 15.06
C GLN A 546 11.80 3.91 14.41
N LEU A 547 11.66 4.32 13.16
CA LEU A 547 12.66 5.12 12.46
C LEU A 547 12.77 6.48 13.15
N GLU A 548 13.94 6.81 13.68
CA GLU A 548 14.19 8.06 14.42
C GLU A 548 14.81 9.10 13.48
N ASN A 549 15.82 8.68 12.72
CA ASN A 549 16.56 9.53 11.79
C ASN A 549 16.92 8.75 10.52
N LYS A 550 16.86 9.43 9.39
CA LYS A 550 17.33 8.94 8.09
C LYS A 550 18.25 9.97 7.45
N LYS A 551 19.50 9.58 7.21
CA LYS A 551 20.46 10.37 6.41
C LYS A 551 20.33 9.94 4.95
N VAL A 552 20.23 10.88 4.02
CA VAL A 552 19.92 10.62 2.60
C VAL A 552 20.95 11.27 1.69
N GLY A 553 21.42 10.50 0.71
CA GLY A 553 22.31 10.95 -0.36
C GLY A 553 23.76 11.21 0.04
N GLY A 554 24.60 11.31 -0.97
CA GLY A 554 26.03 11.58 -0.88
C GLY A 554 26.91 10.33 -1.04
N THR A 555 28.17 10.56 -1.38
CA THR A 555 29.20 9.50 -1.54
C THR A 555 30.04 9.31 -0.27
N ALA A 556 30.01 10.28 0.66
CA ALA A 556 30.77 10.25 1.90
C ALA A 556 29.88 9.92 3.11
N THR A 557 30.40 9.12 4.03
CA THR A 557 29.64 8.74 5.25
C THR A 557 29.45 9.91 6.20
N GLU A 558 30.37 10.87 6.27
CA GLU A 558 30.23 11.97 7.23
C GLU A 558 29.30 13.10 6.74
N ASN A 559 29.10 13.21 5.42
CA ASN A 559 28.41 14.33 4.78
C ASN A 559 27.20 13.83 3.97
N PRO A 560 26.07 13.49 4.62
CA PRO A 560 24.84 13.24 3.88
C PRO A 560 24.29 14.54 3.29
N LEU A 561 23.60 14.44 2.15
CA LEU A 561 22.97 15.62 1.54
C LEU A 561 21.84 16.18 2.42
N GLN A 562 21.06 15.31 3.05
CA GLN A 562 19.96 15.68 3.94
C GLN A 562 19.82 14.74 5.15
N LYS A 563 19.18 15.24 6.20
CA LYS A 563 18.74 14.48 7.37
C LYS A 563 17.23 14.58 7.49
N ILE A 564 16.61 13.48 7.87
CA ILE A 564 15.17 13.37 8.03
C ILE A 564 14.89 12.81 9.42
N ASP A 565 14.44 13.68 10.32
CA ASP A 565 14.09 13.36 11.70
C ASP A 565 12.59 13.12 11.83
N TYR A 566 12.22 11.98 12.42
CA TYR A 566 10.83 11.59 12.61
C TYR A 566 10.43 11.66 14.08
N LYS A 567 9.25 12.21 14.36
CA LYS A 567 8.62 12.11 15.69
C LYS A 567 7.24 11.47 15.59
N TYR A 568 6.85 10.83 16.69
CA TYR A 568 5.58 10.13 16.84
C TYR A 568 4.89 10.57 18.12
N ASN A 569 3.55 10.49 18.14
CA ASN A 569 2.81 10.54 19.39
C ASN A 569 2.84 9.17 20.08
N ILE A 570 2.27 9.09 21.29
CA ILE A 570 2.23 7.86 22.08
C ILE A 570 1.44 6.70 21.44
N ARG A 571 0.52 7.01 20.50
CA ARG A 571 -0.22 6.00 19.72
C ARG A 571 0.56 5.54 18.48
N GLY A 572 1.78 6.04 18.28
CA GLY A 572 2.64 5.71 17.13
C GLY A 572 2.31 6.48 15.85
N TRP A 573 1.44 7.49 15.90
CA TRP A 573 1.15 8.33 14.73
C TRP A 573 2.28 9.33 14.51
N MET A 574 2.71 9.49 13.25
CA MET A 574 3.76 10.45 12.91
C MET A 574 3.27 11.88 13.15
N THR A 575 4.02 12.66 13.91
CA THR A 575 3.68 14.05 14.23
C THR A 575 4.63 15.05 13.59
N GLN A 576 5.81 14.62 13.13
CA GLN A 576 6.82 15.53 12.60
C GLN A 576 7.80 14.81 11.66
N ILE A 577 8.16 15.48 10.56
CA ILE A 577 9.31 15.22 9.69
C ILE A 577 10.12 16.51 9.65
N ASN A 578 11.30 16.54 10.28
CA ASN A 578 12.10 17.76 10.52
C ASN A 578 11.29 18.88 11.19
N ASP A 579 11.90 19.98 11.61
CA ASP A 579 11.16 21.08 12.24
C ASP A 579 10.78 22.18 11.25
N PRO A 580 9.50 22.31 10.83
CA PRO A 580 9.11 23.37 9.91
C PRO A 580 9.25 24.77 10.51
N THR A 581 9.30 24.91 11.84
CA THR A 581 9.52 26.22 12.50
C THR A 581 10.99 26.62 12.51
N ASN A 582 11.90 25.64 12.44
CA ASN A 582 13.34 25.87 12.39
C ASN A 582 14.05 24.77 11.60
N LEU A 583 14.16 24.98 10.29
CA LEU A 583 14.72 24.00 9.36
C LEU A 583 16.20 23.65 9.65
N SER A 584 16.98 24.52 10.29
CA SER A 584 18.35 24.19 10.76
C SER A 584 19.28 23.51 9.72
N GLY A 585 19.11 23.82 8.43
CA GLY A 585 19.87 23.19 7.31
C GLY A 585 19.12 22.10 6.55
N ASP A 586 17.92 21.71 7.00
CA ASP A 586 17.02 20.82 6.26
C ASP A 586 16.29 21.58 5.14
N LEU A 587 16.06 20.93 4.00
CA LEU A 587 15.34 21.53 2.87
C LEU A 587 13.82 21.56 3.07
N PHE A 588 13.31 20.70 3.94
CA PHE A 588 11.88 20.51 4.15
C PHE A 588 11.57 20.15 5.60
N GLY A 589 10.51 20.76 6.15
CA GLY A 589 9.92 20.43 7.44
C GLY A 589 8.41 20.28 7.33
N TYR A 590 7.84 19.38 8.14
CA TYR A 590 6.42 19.02 8.13
C TYR A 590 5.96 18.60 9.52
N LYS A 591 4.88 19.18 10.03
CA LYS A 591 4.31 18.87 11.34
C LYS A 591 2.83 18.55 11.21
N ILE A 592 2.38 17.46 11.82
CA ILE A 592 0.99 17.02 11.83
C ILE A 592 0.43 17.16 13.24
N ARG A 593 -0.74 17.79 13.36
CA ARG A 593 -1.51 17.85 14.60
C ARG A 593 -2.83 17.11 14.43
N TYR A 594 -3.10 16.22 15.37
CA TYR A 594 -4.34 15.44 15.44
C TYR A 594 -5.24 16.06 16.52
N ASN A 595 -4.89 15.87 17.78
CA ASN A 595 -5.66 16.27 18.95
C ASN A 595 -5.29 17.67 19.49
N SER A 596 -4.82 18.56 18.62
CA SER A 596 -4.45 19.94 18.96
C SER A 596 -4.56 20.82 17.72
N VAL A 597 -4.78 22.13 17.92
CA VAL A 597 -4.86 23.15 16.86
C VAL A 597 -4.05 24.37 17.35
N GLU A 598 -3.21 24.95 16.50
CA GLU A 598 -2.46 26.19 16.74
C GLU A 598 -2.92 27.33 15.83
N GLY A 599 -3.45 27.02 14.64
CA GLY A 599 -4.06 28.01 13.76
C GLY A 599 -5.39 28.55 14.30
N LEU A 600 -6.04 29.40 13.51
CA LEU A 600 -7.37 29.91 13.83
C LEU A 600 -8.40 28.77 13.84
N THR A 601 -9.17 28.69 14.92
CA THR A 601 -10.33 27.79 15.00
C THR A 601 -11.41 28.14 13.98
N THR A 602 -11.56 29.43 13.64
CA THR A 602 -12.53 29.92 12.65
C THR A 602 -11.81 30.79 11.62
N PRO A 603 -11.08 30.18 10.65
CA PRO A 603 -10.31 30.95 9.67
C PRO A 603 -11.19 31.81 8.75
N ASP A 604 -12.40 31.34 8.41
CA ASP A 604 -13.37 32.06 7.59
C ASP A 604 -14.50 32.63 8.44
N THR A 605 -14.44 33.93 8.71
CA THR A 605 -15.45 34.65 9.49
C THR A 605 -16.80 34.78 8.77
N SER A 606 -16.84 34.51 7.45
CA SER A 606 -18.10 34.51 6.69
C SER A 606 -18.90 33.22 6.85
N ASP A 607 -18.27 32.14 7.33
CA ASP A 607 -18.91 30.86 7.61
C ASP A 607 -18.39 30.27 8.93
N THR A 608 -18.94 30.78 10.04
CA THR A 608 -18.53 30.41 11.39
C THR A 608 -18.89 28.97 11.78
N SER A 609 -19.62 28.25 10.93
CA SER A 609 -19.93 26.83 11.11
C SER A 609 -18.73 25.92 10.81
N LEU A 610 -17.77 26.40 10.00
CA LEU A 610 -16.59 25.65 9.64
C LEU A 610 -15.47 25.90 10.64
N GLN A 611 -15.30 24.96 11.57
CA GLN A 611 -14.31 25.08 12.64
C GLN A 611 -13.20 24.03 12.53
N VAL A 612 -11.96 24.50 12.58
CA VAL A 612 -10.77 23.66 12.69
C VAL A 612 -10.60 23.31 14.16
N VAL A 613 -10.89 22.05 14.50
CA VAL A 613 -10.93 21.58 15.89
C VAL A 613 -10.06 20.32 16.06
N PRO A 614 -9.53 20.08 17.27
CA PRO A 614 -8.85 18.85 17.62
C PRO A 614 -9.64 17.58 17.23
N ARG A 615 -8.93 16.57 16.75
CA ARG A 615 -9.46 15.26 16.37
C ARG A 615 -8.80 14.14 17.16
N TYR A 616 -9.60 13.22 17.66
CA TYR A 616 -9.18 12.13 18.54
C TYR A 616 -9.32 10.75 17.90
N ASN A 617 -10.11 10.65 16.81
CA ASN A 617 -10.36 9.41 16.08
C ASN A 617 -9.28 9.07 15.00
N GLY A 618 -8.23 9.89 14.88
CA GLY A 618 -7.13 9.70 13.92
C GLY A 618 -7.16 10.62 12.70
N ASN A 619 -8.21 11.42 12.53
CA ASN A 619 -8.21 12.50 11.56
C ASN A 619 -7.15 13.55 11.88
N ILE A 620 -6.62 14.19 10.84
CA ILE A 620 -5.65 15.27 10.97
C ILE A 620 -6.41 16.58 11.14
N ALA A 621 -6.18 17.30 12.24
CA ALA A 621 -6.77 18.61 12.45
C ALA A 621 -5.99 19.68 11.69
N GLU A 622 -4.65 19.63 11.74
CA GLU A 622 -3.79 20.59 11.06
C GLU A 622 -2.49 19.97 10.54
N VAL A 623 -1.95 20.57 9.48
CA VAL A 623 -0.57 20.33 9.03
C VAL A 623 0.15 21.64 8.82
N ASP A 624 1.39 21.73 9.30
CA ASP A 624 2.30 22.81 8.95
C ASP A 624 3.43 22.29 8.08
N TRP A 625 3.92 23.12 7.16
CA TRP A 625 5.12 22.80 6.40
C TRP A 625 5.87 24.05 5.98
N LYS A 626 7.15 23.86 5.69
CA LYS A 626 8.04 24.90 5.19
C LYS A 626 9.13 24.25 4.34
N THR A 627 9.59 24.97 3.31
CA THR A 627 10.78 24.57 2.53
C THR A 627 11.90 25.59 2.71
N ALA A 628 13.14 25.19 2.41
CA ALA A 628 14.29 26.08 2.36
C ALA A 628 14.55 26.65 0.96
N ALA A 629 13.64 26.44 0.00
CA ALA A 629 13.90 26.78 -1.39
C ALA A 629 13.90 28.27 -1.71
N SER A 630 13.32 29.08 -0.83
CA SER A 630 13.37 30.54 -0.94
C SER A 630 13.75 31.15 0.41
N GLU A 631 14.58 32.18 0.36
CA GLU A 631 14.94 32.94 1.57
C GLU A 631 13.67 33.49 2.23
N ASN A 632 13.54 33.28 3.53
CA ASN A 632 12.43 33.78 4.35
C ASN A 632 11.03 33.22 3.99
N GLU A 633 10.94 32.01 3.42
CA GLU A 633 9.65 31.35 3.21
C GLU A 633 8.84 31.29 4.53
N SER A 634 7.56 31.68 4.47
CA SER A 634 6.68 31.64 5.64
C SER A 634 6.31 30.20 6.00
N LEU A 635 6.01 29.97 7.28
CA LEU A 635 5.36 28.73 7.70
C LEU A 635 3.96 28.69 7.07
N LYS A 636 3.63 27.55 6.45
CA LYS A 636 2.35 27.32 5.81
C LYS A 636 1.57 26.34 6.64
N THR A 637 0.29 26.64 6.89
CA THR A 637 -0.58 25.77 7.67
C THR A 637 -1.85 25.44 6.88
N TYR A 638 -2.29 24.19 6.94
CA TYR A 638 -3.65 23.80 6.57
C TYR A 638 -4.40 23.35 7.81
N GLY A 639 -5.57 23.94 8.05
CA GLY A 639 -6.55 23.45 9.02
C GLY A 639 -7.71 22.74 8.34
N TYR A 640 -8.08 21.56 8.82
CA TYR A 640 -9.08 20.69 8.19
C TYR A 640 -10.39 20.66 8.98
N VAL A 641 -11.49 20.68 8.25
CA VAL A 641 -12.85 20.53 8.79
C VAL A 641 -13.48 19.30 8.19
N TYR A 642 -14.16 18.53 9.02
CA TYR A 642 -14.88 17.33 8.63
C TYR A 642 -16.37 17.54 8.88
N ASP A 643 -17.21 16.97 8.02
CA ASP A 643 -18.63 16.86 8.30
C ASP A 643 -18.90 15.82 9.39
N ASP A 644 -20.15 15.73 9.80
CA ASP A 644 -20.63 14.83 10.85
C ASP A 644 -20.72 13.35 10.41
N MET A 645 -20.31 13.04 9.18
CA MET A 645 -20.14 11.68 8.65
C MET A 645 -18.66 11.28 8.55
N ASN A 646 -17.77 12.12 9.09
CA ASN A 646 -16.32 11.99 9.12
C ASN A 646 -15.65 12.14 7.73
N ARG A 647 -16.23 12.96 6.83
CA ARG A 647 -15.68 13.27 5.51
C ARG A 647 -15.07 14.67 5.52
N LEU A 648 -13.92 14.87 4.87
CA LEU A 648 -13.30 16.19 4.76
C LEU A 648 -14.25 17.15 4.04
N SER A 649 -14.66 18.24 4.68
CA SER A 649 -15.63 19.20 4.16
C SER A 649 -15.01 20.54 3.81
N ALA A 650 -13.90 20.92 4.46
CA ALA A 650 -13.13 22.09 4.09
C ALA A 650 -11.65 21.97 4.50
N GLY A 651 -10.80 22.72 3.81
CA GLY A 651 -9.42 22.96 4.24
C GLY A 651 -9.04 24.42 4.07
N PHE A 652 -8.45 24.98 5.12
CA PHE A 652 -8.09 26.40 5.21
C PHE A 652 -6.58 26.55 5.21
N TYR A 653 -6.04 27.15 4.15
CA TYR A 653 -4.66 27.60 4.18
C TYR A 653 -4.57 28.84 5.06
N GLN A 654 -3.63 28.82 5.98
CA GLN A 654 -3.36 29.90 6.91
C GLN A 654 -1.89 30.28 6.77
N ASP A 655 -1.64 31.51 6.31
CA ASP A 655 -0.31 32.11 6.38
C ASP A 655 -0.16 32.93 7.68
N ALA A 656 1.08 33.08 8.16
CA ALA A 656 1.37 33.73 9.44
C ALA A 656 0.99 35.23 9.49
N THR A 657 0.80 35.89 8.34
CA THR A 657 0.54 37.33 8.27
C THR A 657 -0.96 37.62 8.18
N ASN A 658 -1.70 36.82 7.41
CA ASN A 658 -3.13 37.00 7.17
C ASN A 658 -3.87 35.65 7.06
N PRO A 659 -4.01 34.90 8.18
CA PRO A 659 -4.56 33.53 8.18
C PRO A 659 -6.02 33.41 7.72
N SER A 660 -6.75 34.54 7.58
CA SER A 660 -8.15 34.59 7.15
C SER A 660 -8.37 35.02 5.70
N LEU A 661 -7.32 35.14 4.88
CA LEU A 661 -7.49 35.59 3.47
C LEU A 661 -8.11 34.55 2.55
N ARG A 662 -8.24 33.30 3.01
CA ARG A 662 -8.75 32.18 2.22
C ARG A 662 -7.94 31.97 0.94
N GLU A 663 -6.62 32.12 0.97
CA GLU A 663 -5.80 31.61 -0.13
C GLU A 663 -5.91 30.09 -0.17
N TYR A 664 -5.79 29.47 -1.34
CA TYR A 664 -5.76 28.01 -1.52
C TYR A 664 -6.77 27.21 -0.68
N TYR A 665 -7.96 27.78 -0.46
CA TYR A 665 -9.03 27.23 0.35
C TYR A 665 -9.90 26.32 -0.52
N GLU A 666 -10.37 25.23 0.05
CA GLU A 666 -11.35 24.34 -0.57
C GLU A 666 -12.50 24.04 0.39
N LYS A 667 -13.73 24.02 -0.15
CA LYS A 667 -14.92 23.55 0.55
C LYS A 667 -15.73 22.64 -0.36
N VAL A 668 -16.09 21.47 0.16
CA VAL A 668 -16.85 20.44 -0.53
C VAL A 668 -18.13 20.12 0.24
N THR A 669 -19.19 19.84 -0.50
CA THR A 669 -20.39 19.19 0.04
C THR A 669 -20.60 17.84 -0.64
N TYR A 670 -21.34 16.96 0.02
CA TYR A 670 -21.55 15.60 -0.47
C TYR A 670 -23.03 15.21 -0.42
N ASP A 671 -23.43 14.30 -1.30
CA ASP A 671 -24.68 13.56 -1.13
C ASP A 671 -24.54 12.44 -0.07
N SER A 672 -25.61 11.67 0.09
CA SER A 672 -25.69 10.54 1.04
C SER A 672 -24.79 9.35 0.68
N ASN A 673 -24.35 9.22 -0.58
CA ASN A 673 -23.37 8.21 -1.00
C ASN A 673 -21.92 8.70 -0.91
N GLY A 674 -21.70 9.97 -0.57
CA GLY A 674 -20.35 10.57 -0.55
C GLY A 674 -19.90 11.10 -1.91
N ASN A 675 -20.80 11.22 -2.88
CA ASN A 675 -20.54 11.89 -4.12
C ASN A 675 -20.41 13.40 -3.88
N MET A 676 -19.40 14.06 -4.44
CA MET A 676 -19.23 15.52 -4.32
C MET A 676 -20.40 16.24 -5.01
N MET A 677 -21.05 17.17 -4.33
CA MET A 677 -22.17 17.96 -4.89
C MET A 677 -21.76 19.38 -5.27
N SER A 678 -20.83 19.97 -4.51
CA SER A 678 -20.26 21.29 -4.81
C SER A 678 -18.80 21.35 -4.41
N MET A 679 -18.02 22.21 -5.08
CA MET A 679 -16.65 22.56 -4.68
C MET A 679 -16.46 24.07 -4.85
N LYS A 680 -16.06 24.75 -3.78
CA LYS A 680 -15.55 26.13 -3.86
C LYS A 680 -14.05 26.11 -3.66
N ARG A 681 -13.32 26.76 -4.55
CA ARG A 681 -11.86 26.86 -4.48
C ARG A 681 -11.37 28.27 -4.71
N THR A 682 -10.40 28.69 -3.92
CA THR A 682 -9.66 29.93 -4.13
C THR A 682 -8.22 29.66 -4.51
N GLY A 683 -7.62 30.56 -5.29
CA GLY A 683 -6.21 30.55 -5.64
C GLY A 683 -5.38 31.42 -4.69
N GLN A 684 -4.22 31.82 -5.20
CA GLN A 684 -3.38 32.84 -4.56
C GLN A 684 -4.12 34.18 -4.49
N ARG A 685 -3.74 35.01 -3.52
CA ARG A 685 -4.14 36.41 -3.42
C ARG A 685 -3.77 37.22 -4.67
N ARG A 686 -4.75 37.97 -5.19
CA ARG A 686 -4.56 39.01 -6.21
C ARG A 686 -5.27 40.28 -5.76
N GLY A 687 -4.53 41.22 -5.15
CA GLY A 687 -5.09 42.44 -4.56
C GLY A 687 -5.34 42.30 -3.05
N PRO A 688 -6.46 42.80 -2.48
CA PRO A 688 -6.72 42.71 -1.04
C PRO A 688 -7.16 41.32 -0.56
N THR A 689 -7.66 40.44 -1.43
CA THR A 689 -8.25 39.14 -1.08
C THR A 689 -7.77 38.00 -1.99
N ALA A 690 -7.95 36.75 -1.54
CA ALA A 690 -7.79 35.58 -2.39
C ALA A 690 -8.78 35.58 -3.56
N GLN A 691 -8.33 35.13 -4.73
CA GLN A 691 -9.19 35.02 -5.91
C GLN A 691 -10.02 33.73 -5.82
N LEU A 692 -11.35 33.84 -5.87
CA LEU A 692 -12.22 32.68 -6.10
C LEU A 692 -11.98 32.20 -7.54
N ILE A 693 -11.55 30.95 -7.70
CA ILE A 693 -11.23 30.36 -9.01
C ILE A 693 -12.21 29.29 -9.44
N ASP A 694 -12.88 28.63 -8.48
CA ASP A 694 -13.92 27.64 -8.74
C ASP A 694 -15.14 27.85 -7.84
N ASP A 695 -16.33 27.73 -8.40
CA ASP A 695 -17.60 27.52 -7.70
C ASP A 695 -18.41 26.48 -8.49
N LEU A 696 -18.02 25.22 -8.30
CA LEU A 696 -18.48 24.06 -9.05
C LEU A 696 -19.76 23.49 -8.45
N SER A 697 -20.67 23.08 -9.32
CA SER A 697 -21.75 22.13 -8.98
C SER A 697 -21.60 20.86 -9.81
N TYR A 698 -21.71 19.72 -9.13
CA TYR A 698 -21.60 18.40 -9.72
C TYR A 698 -23.00 17.82 -9.91
N HIS A 699 -23.28 17.34 -11.13
CA HIS A 699 -24.57 16.76 -11.49
C HIS A 699 -24.35 15.33 -11.90
N TYR A 700 -25.04 14.40 -11.25
CA TYR A 700 -24.99 12.96 -11.53
C TYR A 700 -26.16 12.55 -12.43
N GLU A 701 -25.98 11.44 -13.15
CA GLU A 701 -26.99 10.91 -14.06
C GLU A 701 -28.33 10.65 -13.35
N ASN A 702 -29.40 10.55 -14.15
CA ASN A 702 -30.75 10.20 -13.67
C ASN A 702 -31.28 11.16 -12.59
N GLY A 703 -31.01 12.46 -12.74
CA GLY A 703 -31.48 13.48 -11.80
C GLY A 703 -30.82 13.38 -10.43
N ASN A 704 -29.52 13.08 -10.39
CA ASN A 704 -28.75 12.79 -9.18
C ASN A 704 -29.13 11.49 -8.45
N ALA A 705 -29.73 10.53 -9.16
CA ALA A 705 -30.02 9.18 -8.66
C ALA A 705 -29.02 8.15 -9.21
N SER A 706 -27.74 8.51 -9.27
CA SER A 706 -26.65 7.68 -9.79
C SER A 706 -25.33 8.08 -9.12
N ASN A 707 -24.35 7.19 -9.14
CA ASN A 707 -22.96 7.51 -8.78
C ASN A 707 -22.11 7.91 -10.00
N ARG A 708 -22.68 7.93 -11.21
CA ARG A 708 -22.01 8.41 -12.43
C ARG A 708 -22.18 9.91 -12.59
N LEU A 709 -21.07 10.64 -12.62
CA LEU A 709 -21.06 12.10 -12.81
C LEU A 709 -21.45 12.41 -14.26
N GLN A 710 -22.56 13.12 -14.45
CA GLN A 710 -23.03 13.53 -15.77
C GLN A 710 -22.31 14.78 -16.27
N LYS A 711 -22.15 15.81 -15.44
CA LYS A 711 -21.47 17.06 -15.82
C LYS A 711 -21.07 17.87 -14.59
N VAL A 712 -20.16 18.81 -14.79
CA VAL A 712 -19.80 19.83 -13.80
C VAL A 712 -20.13 21.19 -14.38
N THR A 713 -20.81 22.04 -13.60
CA THR A 713 -21.09 23.43 -13.98
C THR A 713 -20.20 24.35 -13.15
N GLU A 714 -19.53 25.29 -13.82
CA GLU A 714 -18.73 26.34 -13.21
C GLU A 714 -19.46 27.68 -13.37
N THR A 715 -19.42 28.54 -12.35
CA THR A 715 -20.01 29.88 -12.38
C THR A 715 -18.97 31.00 -12.43
N ILE A 716 -17.70 30.69 -12.16
CA ILE A 716 -16.56 31.59 -12.20
C ILE A 716 -15.93 31.58 -13.59
N PRO A 717 -16.02 32.67 -14.38
CA PRO A 717 -15.50 32.73 -15.75
C PRO A 717 -14.00 33.07 -15.78
N LEU A 718 -13.19 32.37 -14.99
CA LEU A 718 -11.73 32.53 -14.93
C LEU A 718 -11.02 31.30 -15.49
N SER A 719 -9.82 31.51 -16.05
CA SER A 719 -9.03 30.43 -16.67
C SER A 719 -8.09 29.69 -15.70
N PHE A 720 -8.10 30.06 -14.42
CA PHE A 720 -7.23 29.49 -13.37
C PHE A 720 -7.83 28.26 -12.66
N GLY A 721 -9.09 27.95 -12.95
CA GLY A 721 -9.84 26.85 -12.34
C GLY A 721 -10.34 25.84 -13.36
N TYR A 722 -11.45 25.21 -13.05
CA TYR A 722 -12.24 24.43 -13.98
C TYR A 722 -12.70 25.33 -15.14
N PRO A 723 -12.65 24.84 -16.38
CA PRO A 723 -13.02 25.66 -17.53
C PRO A 723 -14.51 26.02 -17.49
N TYR A 724 -14.80 27.32 -17.48
CA TYR A 724 -16.16 27.82 -17.65
C TYR A 724 -16.70 27.51 -19.05
N GLN A 725 -17.90 26.92 -19.10
CA GLN A 725 -18.66 26.66 -20.32
C GLN A 725 -20.10 27.09 -20.09
N ALA A 726 -20.65 27.95 -20.96
CA ALA A 726 -22.04 28.40 -20.83
C ALA A 726 -23.05 27.23 -20.89
N THR A 727 -22.70 26.18 -21.65
CA THR A 727 -23.44 24.92 -21.71
C THR A 727 -22.45 23.76 -21.63
N PRO A 728 -22.17 23.23 -20.42
CA PRO A 728 -21.25 22.09 -20.27
C PRO A 728 -21.75 20.85 -21.00
N THR A 729 -20.83 20.08 -21.55
CA THR A 729 -21.18 18.83 -22.25
C THR A 729 -21.23 17.67 -21.25
N ASN A 730 -22.11 16.71 -21.49
CA ASN A 730 -22.16 15.52 -20.65
C ASN A 730 -20.89 14.68 -20.79
N ILE A 731 -20.42 14.16 -19.67
CA ILE A 731 -19.47 13.06 -19.59
C ILE A 731 -20.19 11.79 -20.02
N THR A 732 -19.56 11.00 -20.88
CA THR A 732 -20.13 9.74 -21.37
C THR A 732 -19.39 8.56 -20.78
N TYR A 733 -20.08 7.42 -20.65
CA TYR A 733 -19.53 6.19 -20.09
C TYR A 733 -19.77 5.00 -21.02
N ASP A 734 -18.95 3.95 -20.92
CA ASP A 734 -19.24 2.65 -21.50
C ASP A 734 -20.05 1.75 -20.54
N ASP A 735 -20.38 0.53 -20.97
CA ASP A 735 -21.19 -0.41 -20.17
C ASP A 735 -20.47 -0.91 -18.90
N ASN A 736 -19.15 -0.78 -18.85
CA ASN A 736 -18.35 -1.09 -17.67
C ASN A 736 -18.22 0.09 -16.69
N GLY A 737 -18.77 1.25 -17.03
CA GLY A 737 -18.70 2.46 -16.23
C GLY A 737 -17.42 3.28 -16.42
N ASN A 738 -16.64 3.03 -17.47
CA ASN A 738 -15.46 3.82 -17.77
C ASN A 738 -15.84 5.10 -18.54
N ILE A 739 -15.22 6.23 -18.20
CA ILE A 739 -15.44 7.50 -18.93
C ILE A 739 -14.94 7.36 -20.38
N THR A 740 -15.79 7.58 -21.36
CA THR A 740 -15.44 7.53 -22.80
C THR A 740 -15.22 8.91 -23.41
N SER A 741 -15.73 9.98 -22.80
CA SER A 741 -15.42 11.36 -23.19
C SER A 741 -15.60 12.32 -22.01
N TYR A 742 -14.80 13.39 -22.00
CA TYR A 742 -14.88 14.47 -21.02
C TYR A 742 -14.46 15.80 -21.67
N GLN A 743 -15.37 16.39 -22.44
CA GLN A 743 -15.10 17.52 -23.34
C GLN A 743 -14.63 18.79 -22.62
N ASP A 744 -15.12 19.05 -21.41
CA ASP A 744 -14.67 20.20 -20.61
C ASP A 744 -13.15 20.15 -20.35
N LYS A 745 -12.55 18.95 -20.25
CA LYS A 745 -11.09 18.76 -20.11
C LYS A 745 -10.37 18.60 -21.46
N GLY A 746 -11.08 18.84 -22.55
CA GLY A 746 -10.62 18.68 -23.93
C GLY A 746 -10.53 17.23 -24.39
N ILE A 747 -11.08 16.28 -23.63
CA ILE A 747 -10.97 14.84 -23.92
C ILE A 747 -12.18 14.42 -24.76
N SER A 748 -11.96 14.24 -26.06
CA SER A 748 -13.03 13.88 -27.00
C SER A 748 -13.28 12.38 -27.08
N SER A 749 -12.29 11.55 -26.73
CA SER A 749 -12.44 10.09 -26.73
C SER A 749 -11.42 9.43 -25.80
N ILE A 750 -11.88 8.39 -25.09
CA ILE A 750 -11.05 7.41 -24.41
C ILE A 750 -11.49 6.02 -24.87
N GLN A 751 -10.53 5.23 -25.36
CA GLN A 751 -10.72 3.81 -25.68
C GLN A 751 -10.01 2.95 -24.64
N TYR A 752 -10.67 1.90 -24.19
CA TYR A 752 -10.16 0.98 -23.17
C TYR A 752 -9.80 -0.38 -23.76
N ASN A 753 -8.82 -1.04 -23.16
CA ASN A 753 -8.60 -2.47 -23.37
C ASN A 753 -9.55 -3.29 -22.47
N TYR A 754 -9.51 -4.63 -22.57
CA TYR A 754 -10.42 -5.50 -21.81
C TYR A 754 -10.16 -5.50 -20.28
N LEU A 755 -9.03 -4.93 -19.81
CA LEU A 755 -8.76 -4.71 -18.38
C LEU A 755 -9.38 -3.39 -17.88
N ASN A 756 -10.12 -2.68 -18.74
CA ASN A 756 -10.63 -1.33 -18.46
C ASN A 756 -9.50 -0.31 -18.23
N LEU A 757 -8.33 -0.50 -18.84
CA LEU A 757 -7.24 0.48 -18.83
C LEU A 757 -7.28 1.35 -20.11
N PRO A 758 -7.11 2.68 -20.02
CA PRO A 758 -7.07 3.55 -21.20
C PRO A 758 -5.95 3.15 -22.14
N LYS A 759 -6.30 2.64 -23.33
CA LYS A 759 -5.39 2.29 -24.42
C LYS A 759 -5.13 3.49 -25.32
N GLN A 760 -6.13 4.34 -25.56
CA GLN A 760 -6.00 5.52 -26.41
C GLN A 760 -6.81 6.67 -25.82
N VAL A 761 -6.22 7.86 -25.77
CA VAL A 761 -6.87 9.09 -25.30
C VAL A 761 -6.64 10.19 -26.32
N THR A 762 -7.72 10.79 -26.81
CA THR A 762 -7.67 11.97 -27.69
C THR A 762 -8.00 13.20 -26.87
N ARG A 763 -7.02 14.09 -26.68
CA ARG A 763 -7.19 15.36 -25.95
C ARG A 763 -6.75 16.53 -26.81
N ASN A 764 -7.62 17.52 -27.03
CA ASN A 764 -7.33 18.70 -27.86
C ASN A 764 -6.76 18.32 -29.24
N SER A 765 -7.34 17.30 -29.89
CA SER A 765 -6.88 16.71 -31.15
C SER A 765 -5.49 16.04 -31.11
N VAL A 766 -4.86 15.93 -29.95
CA VAL A 766 -3.60 15.19 -29.75
C VAL A 766 -3.92 13.80 -29.24
N LEU A 767 -3.42 12.80 -29.98
CA LEU A 767 -3.54 11.39 -29.63
C LEU A 767 -2.47 10.98 -28.63
N THR A 768 -2.87 10.23 -27.61
CA THR A 768 -1.97 9.51 -26.71
C THR A 768 -2.30 8.03 -26.72
N ASP A 769 -1.35 7.20 -27.12
CA ASP A 769 -1.48 5.74 -27.09
C ASP A 769 -0.71 5.13 -25.93
N TYR A 770 -1.26 4.07 -25.36
CA TYR A 770 -0.68 3.32 -24.27
C TYR A 770 -0.67 1.83 -24.60
N THR A 771 0.46 1.16 -24.34
CA THR A 771 0.57 -0.29 -24.45
C THR A 771 0.71 -0.88 -23.05
N TYR A 772 -0.05 -1.93 -22.79
CA TYR A 772 -0.02 -2.65 -21.52
C TYR A 772 0.28 -4.13 -21.74
N ARG A 773 0.97 -4.72 -20.78
CA ARG A 773 0.97 -6.16 -20.55
C ARG A 773 -0.38 -6.62 -20.00
N ALA A 774 -0.67 -7.90 -20.15
CA ALA A 774 -1.90 -8.51 -19.67
C ALA A 774 -2.05 -8.59 -18.15
N ASP A 775 -0.97 -8.32 -17.40
CA ASP A 775 -0.96 -8.13 -15.96
C ASP A 775 -1.31 -6.67 -15.56
N GLY A 776 -1.62 -5.79 -16.52
CA GLY A 776 -1.98 -4.40 -16.31
C GLY A 776 -0.80 -3.43 -16.29
N VAL A 777 0.44 -3.91 -16.42
CA VAL A 777 1.62 -3.04 -16.42
C VAL A 777 1.73 -2.27 -17.73
N LYS A 778 1.78 -0.94 -17.63
CA LYS A 778 2.04 -0.04 -18.76
C LYS A 778 3.50 -0.15 -19.19
N VAL A 779 3.74 -0.48 -20.46
CA VAL A 779 5.09 -0.67 -21.01
C VAL A 779 5.49 0.38 -22.04
N LYS A 780 4.52 1.09 -22.60
CA LYS A 780 4.77 2.18 -23.56
C LYS A 780 3.71 3.27 -23.48
N LYS A 781 4.13 4.50 -23.70
CA LYS A 781 3.30 5.68 -23.97
C LYS A 781 3.82 6.36 -25.23
N LEU A 782 2.94 6.70 -26.16
CA LEU A 782 3.24 7.56 -27.31
C LEU A 782 2.38 8.82 -27.20
N PHE A 783 3.00 10.00 -27.09
CA PHE A 783 2.31 11.29 -27.05
C PHE A 783 2.79 12.16 -28.21
N GLY A 784 1.94 12.32 -29.23
CA GLY A 784 2.39 12.86 -30.52
C GLY A 784 3.54 12.02 -31.09
N THR A 785 4.74 12.62 -31.19
CA THR A 785 5.96 11.94 -31.66
C THR A 785 6.89 11.49 -30.54
N VAL A 786 6.57 11.81 -29.27
CA VAL A 786 7.40 11.48 -28.11
C VAL A 786 7.01 10.11 -27.59
N GLU A 787 7.93 9.16 -27.73
CA GLU A 787 7.79 7.82 -27.20
C GLU A 787 8.41 7.73 -25.79
N THR A 788 7.76 6.99 -24.90
CA THR A 788 8.30 6.63 -23.60
C THR A 788 8.06 5.15 -23.34
N HIS A 789 9.14 4.39 -23.16
CA HIS A 789 9.09 2.97 -22.78
C HIS A 789 9.37 2.81 -21.29
N TYR A 790 8.58 1.95 -20.65
CA TYR A 790 8.73 1.55 -19.26
C TYR A 790 9.15 0.07 -19.25
N VAL A 791 10.41 -0.20 -18.91
CA VAL A 791 11.01 -1.53 -19.01
C VAL A 791 11.58 -1.92 -17.66
N ASP A 792 10.81 -2.69 -16.90
CA ASP A 792 11.20 -3.22 -15.57
C ASP A 792 11.72 -2.13 -14.60
N GLY A 793 11.07 -0.96 -14.62
CA GLY A 793 11.42 0.21 -13.79
C GLY A 793 12.26 1.26 -14.51
N PHE A 794 13.06 0.87 -15.50
CA PHE A 794 13.83 1.79 -16.33
C PHE A 794 12.91 2.54 -17.28
N GLN A 795 13.15 3.85 -17.46
CA GLN A 795 12.39 4.64 -18.42
C GLN A 795 13.29 5.11 -19.55
N TYR A 796 12.81 4.92 -20.77
CA TYR A 796 13.46 5.40 -21.98
C TYR A 796 12.53 6.37 -22.68
N LYS A 797 13.07 7.49 -23.18
CA LYS A 797 12.27 8.54 -23.81
C LYS A 797 12.93 9.04 -25.09
N THR A 798 12.13 9.49 -26.05
CA THR A 798 12.64 10.24 -27.21
C THR A 798 13.33 11.52 -26.75
N VAL A 799 14.65 11.62 -27.01
CA VAL A 799 15.50 12.79 -26.79
C VAL A 799 16.17 13.12 -28.12
N GLY A 800 15.80 14.26 -28.72
CA GLY A 800 16.14 14.55 -30.11
C GLY A 800 15.42 13.58 -31.06
N SER A 801 16.17 12.85 -31.88
CA SER A 801 15.64 11.84 -32.82
C SER A 801 15.79 10.40 -32.34
N GLU A 802 16.28 10.17 -31.12
CA GLU A 802 16.60 8.83 -30.60
C GLU A 802 15.89 8.55 -29.27
N VAL A 803 15.61 7.27 -29.00
CA VAL A 803 15.08 6.83 -27.70
C VAL A 803 16.23 6.47 -26.78
N LYS A 804 16.41 7.23 -25.69
CA LYS A 804 17.53 7.10 -24.75
C LYS A 804 17.05 6.76 -23.35
N LEU A 805 17.90 6.09 -22.55
CA LEU A 805 17.65 5.84 -21.13
C LEU A 805 17.61 7.19 -20.40
N VAL A 806 16.53 7.48 -19.70
CA VAL A 806 16.37 8.75 -18.96
C VAL A 806 16.34 8.55 -17.45
N ILE A 807 15.70 7.47 -16.96
CA ILE A 807 15.48 7.26 -15.52
C ILE A 807 15.88 5.85 -15.12
N ILE A 808 16.69 5.76 -14.06
CA ILE A 808 16.93 4.55 -13.26
C ILE A 808 16.29 4.78 -11.89
N PRO A 809 15.27 4.02 -11.47
CA PRO A 809 14.60 4.25 -10.19
C PRO A 809 15.52 3.90 -9.01
N THR A 810 15.40 4.65 -7.92
CA THR A 810 16.07 4.35 -6.63
C THR A 810 15.04 4.28 -5.50
N SER A 811 15.43 3.82 -4.30
CA SER A 811 14.52 3.75 -3.15
C SER A 811 14.09 5.13 -2.62
N GLY A 812 14.86 6.19 -2.89
CA GLY A 812 14.62 7.57 -2.44
C GLY A 812 14.22 8.56 -3.53
N GLY A 813 14.13 8.12 -4.79
CA GLY A 813 13.89 8.97 -5.94
C GLY A 813 14.33 8.27 -7.23
N TYR A 814 15.25 8.85 -7.97
CA TYR A 814 15.76 8.27 -9.20
C TYR A 814 17.15 8.81 -9.54
N TYR A 815 17.83 8.13 -10.45
CA TYR A 815 19.01 8.64 -11.12
C TYR A 815 18.65 9.04 -12.55
N ASP A 816 18.96 10.29 -12.91
CA ASP A 816 18.76 10.83 -14.26
C ASP A 816 19.98 10.51 -15.11
N ALA A 817 19.80 9.62 -16.08
CA ALA A 817 20.89 9.15 -16.93
C ALA A 817 21.34 10.17 -17.99
N GLN A 818 20.55 11.22 -18.25
CA GLN A 818 20.92 12.31 -19.16
C GLN A 818 21.70 13.40 -18.44
N ARG A 819 21.38 13.66 -17.16
CA ARG A 819 22.07 14.63 -16.31
C ARG A 819 23.23 14.04 -15.51
N ASP A 820 23.34 12.71 -15.46
CA ASP A 820 24.33 12.00 -14.65
C ASP A 820 24.25 12.35 -13.15
N ALA A 821 23.03 12.45 -12.61
CA ALA A 821 22.80 12.92 -11.25
C ALA A 821 21.71 12.11 -10.53
N TYR A 822 21.85 11.98 -9.20
CA TYR A 822 20.84 11.41 -8.32
C TYR A 822 19.86 12.47 -7.84
N PHE A 823 18.57 12.21 -8.03
CA PHE A 823 17.47 13.01 -7.51
C PHE A 823 16.78 12.29 -6.35
N TYR A 824 16.53 13.04 -5.29
CA TYR A 824 15.92 12.60 -4.04
C TYR A 824 14.61 13.32 -3.78
N ASN A 825 13.68 12.65 -3.10
CA ASN A 825 12.37 13.21 -2.79
C ASN A 825 12.09 13.25 -1.28
N PHE A 826 11.68 14.40 -0.78
CA PHE A 826 10.90 14.50 0.45
C PHE A 826 9.44 14.17 0.15
N THR A 827 8.85 13.31 0.99
CA THR A 827 7.44 12.94 0.88
C THR A 827 6.70 13.28 2.16
N ASP A 828 5.43 13.64 2.04
CA ASP A 828 4.53 13.78 3.19
C ASP A 828 4.05 12.41 3.70
N HIS A 829 3.18 12.43 4.71
CA HIS A 829 2.63 11.23 5.33
C HIS A 829 1.78 10.35 4.40
N LEU A 830 1.33 10.86 3.26
CA LEU A 830 0.59 10.11 2.23
C LEU A 830 1.51 9.61 1.11
N GLY A 831 2.79 9.99 1.13
CA GLY A 831 3.75 9.67 0.09
C GLY A 831 3.75 10.66 -1.08
N ASN A 832 3.05 11.80 -0.99
CA ASN A 832 3.14 12.84 -2.01
C ASN A 832 4.50 13.51 -1.93
N VAL A 833 5.15 13.72 -3.07
CA VAL A 833 6.41 14.45 -3.12
C VAL A 833 6.16 15.92 -2.80
N ARG A 834 6.87 16.46 -1.82
CA ARG A 834 6.77 17.87 -1.40
C ARG A 834 7.94 18.70 -1.92
N LEU A 835 9.10 18.07 -2.04
CA LEU A 835 10.33 18.68 -2.55
C LEU A 835 11.20 17.61 -3.19
N SER A 836 11.75 17.90 -4.36
CA SER A 836 12.75 17.09 -5.07
C SER A 836 14.06 17.86 -5.17
N TYR A 837 15.18 17.19 -4.96
CA TYR A 837 16.50 17.83 -4.90
C TYR A 837 17.62 16.92 -5.45
N SER A 838 18.75 17.51 -5.85
CA SER A 838 19.98 16.79 -6.23
C SER A 838 21.23 17.53 -5.75
N ASP A 839 22.39 16.89 -5.79
CA ASP A 839 23.70 17.55 -5.64
C ASP A 839 24.27 17.80 -7.04
N ALA A 840 23.74 18.82 -7.71
CA ALA A 840 23.97 19.03 -9.14
C ALA A 840 25.38 19.52 -9.46
N ASP A 841 26.02 20.25 -8.54
CA ASP A 841 27.37 20.77 -8.70
C ASP A 841 28.45 19.85 -8.08
N GLY A 842 28.04 18.85 -7.30
CA GLY A 842 28.91 17.85 -6.69
C GLY A 842 29.70 18.38 -5.49
N ASN A 843 29.28 19.48 -4.87
CA ASN A 843 29.96 20.08 -3.72
C ASN A 843 29.62 19.36 -2.39
N GLY A 844 28.61 18.47 -2.39
CA GLY A 844 28.16 17.71 -1.22
C GLY A 844 27.20 18.45 -0.29
N VAL A 845 26.66 19.59 -0.72
CA VAL A 845 25.73 20.46 -0.02
C VAL A 845 24.58 20.82 -0.98
N VAL A 846 23.37 20.95 -0.45
CA VAL A 846 22.21 21.40 -1.23
C VAL A 846 21.76 22.73 -0.65
N THR A 847 21.98 23.80 -1.39
CA THR A 847 21.78 25.20 -1.03
C THR A 847 20.61 25.88 -1.74
N GLY A 848 19.99 25.23 -2.74
CA GLY A 848 18.87 25.78 -3.50
C GLY A 848 19.29 26.22 -4.91
N ASP A 849 18.43 26.95 -5.64
CA ASP A 849 18.79 27.44 -6.98
C ASP A 849 20.05 28.33 -6.89
N VAL A 850 21.13 27.96 -7.59
CA VAL A 850 22.40 28.69 -7.55
C VAL A 850 22.38 29.81 -8.59
N VAL A 851 22.52 31.06 -8.14
CA VAL A 851 22.71 32.21 -9.04
C VAL A 851 24.20 32.36 -9.31
N VAL A 852 24.61 32.09 -10.54
CA VAL A 852 25.98 32.33 -11.00
C VAL A 852 26.03 33.69 -11.67
N GLU A 853 26.98 34.53 -11.25
CA GLU A 853 27.23 35.85 -11.84
C GLU A 853 28.61 35.84 -12.52
N GLU A 854 28.62 35.81 -13.85
CA GLU A 854 29.83 35.89 -14.65
C GLU A 854 30.09 37.32 -15.09
N CYS A 855 31.19 37.91 -14.61
CA CYS A 855 31.60 39.26 -14.99
C CYS A 855 32.83 39.22 -15.92
N SER A 856 32.73 39.85 -17.08
CA SER A 856 33.86 40.06 -17.99
C SER A 856 33.89 41.51 -18.48
N GLY A 857 35.03 42.18 -18.30
CA GLY A 857 35.25 43.56 -18.78
C GLY A 857 34.34 44.63 -18.15
N GLY A 858 33.80 44.38 -16.95
CA GLY A 858 32.89 45.31 -16.25
C GLY A 858 31.39 45.09 -16.55
N ASN A 859 31.04 44.09 -17.37
CA ASN A 859 29.66 43.63 -17.55
C ASN A 859 29.47 42.28 -16.85
N CYS A 860 28.46 42.19 -15.99
CA CYS A 860 28.06 40.98 -15.30
C CYS A 860 26.79 40.40 -15.94
N SER A 861 26.79 39.10 -16.21
CA SER A 861 25.61 38.35 -16.61
C SER A 861 25.33 37.29 -15.55
N SER A 862 24.11 37.29 -15.01
CA SER A 862 23.66 36.23 -14.11
C SER A 862 22.90 35.14 -14.87
N TYR A 863 23.18 33.88 -14.55
CA TYR A 863 22.35 32.75 -14.92
C TYR A 863 22.11 31.86 -13.70
N ILE A 864 20.95 31.24 -13.65
CA ILE A 864 20.63 30.25 -12.61
C ILE A 864 21.20 28.91 -13.10
N ILE A 865 21.93 28.20 -12.25
CA ILE A 865 22.16 26.76 -12.42
C ILE A 865 20.98 26.07 -11.73
N PRO A 866 19.99 25.55 -12.50
CA PRO A 866 18.95 24.71 -11.92
C PRO A 866 19.54 23.34 -11.65
N GLY A 867 19.29 22.78 -10.47
CA GLY A 867 19.64 21.39 -10.19
C GLY A 867 19.65 21.01 -8.73
N GLU A 868 19.90 21.93 -7.80
CA GLU A 868 19.93 21.56 -6.39
C GLU A 868 18.53 21.34 -5.81
N ILE A 869 17.55 22.21 -6.10
CA ILE A 869 16.12 21.95 -5.84
C ILE A 869 15.40 21.85 -7.19
N GLU A 870 15.01 20.64 -7.57
CA GLU A 870 14.38 20.36 -8.87
C GLU A 870 12.91 20.80 -8.92
N ALA A 871 12.18 20.57 -7.82
CA ALA A 871 10.76 20.85 -7.76
C ALA A 871 10.28 21.02 -6.33
N ILE A 872 9.29 21.88 -6.16
CA ILE A 872 8.48 21.97 -4.94
C ILE A 872 7.04 21.69 -5.36
N SER A 873 6.34 20.91 -4.55
CA SER A 873 4.95 20.57 -4.81
C SER A 873 4.14 20.84 -3.57
N ASN A 874 3.24 21.82 -3.70
CA ASN A 874 2.23 22.14 -2.71
C ASN A 874 0.88 21.67 -3.26
N TYR A 875 0.05 21.15 -2.36
CA TYR A 875 -1.24 20.58 -2.73
C TYR A 875 -2.34 21.27 -1.95
N TYR A 876 -3.44 21.51 -2.64
CA TYR A 876 -4.73 21.77 -2.07
C TYR A 876 -5.16 20.63 -1.11
N PRO A 877 -6.05 20.89 -0.14
CA PRO A 877 -6.55 19.89 0.81
C PRO A 877 -7.08 18.60 0.18
N PHE A 878 -7.72 18.69 -0.99
CA PHE A 878 -8.26 17.55 -1.72
C PHE A 878 -7.30 16.99 -2.80
N GLY A 879 -6.02 17.40 -2.79
CA GLY A 879 -4.93 16.75 -3.54
C GLY A 879 -4.56 17.38 -4.89
N MET A 880 -5.23 18.45 -5.32
CA MET A 880 -4.81 19.19 -6.52
C MET A 880 -3.51 19.97 -6.28
N LEU A 881 -2.58 20.02 -7.23
CA LEU A 881 -1.38 20.85 -7.12
C LEU A 881 -1.75 22.35 -7.14
N LEU A 882 -1.05 23.18 -6.36
CA LEU A 882 -1.18 24.64 -6.44
C LEU A 882 -0.52 25.13 -7.74
N GLU A 883 -1.27 25.78 -8.64
CA GLU A 883 -0.77 26.22 -9.96
C GLU A 883 0.41 27.20 -9.92
N ASN A 884 0.66 27.87 -8.79
CA ASN A 884 1.56 29.04 -8.70
C ASN A 884 2.89 28.84 -7.96
N HIS A 885 3.20 27.66 -7.42
CA HIS A 885 4.50 27.43 -6.75
C HIS A 885 5.40 26.56 -7.63
N ASN A 886 6.05 27.24 -8.58
CA ASN A 886 7.11 26.77 -9.48
C ASN A 886 6.76 25.62 -10.42
N ASN A 887 6.25 26.01 -11.59
CA ASN A 887 6.80 25.49 -12.86
C ASN A 887 8.33 25.75 -12.88
N GLN A 888 9.13 24.90 -12.24
CA GLN A 888 10.38 24.51 -12.89
C GLN A 888 10.01 23.51 -13.98
N ALA A 889 9.47 24.05 -15.07
CA ALA A 889 9.23 23.38 -16.34
C ALA A 889 10.55 22.99 -17.05
N ASN A 890 11.62 22.75 -16.30
CA ASN A 890 12.93 22.34 -16.80
C ASN A 890 13.24 20.86 -16.55
N SER A 891 12.38 20.12 -15.84
CA SER A 891 12.50 18.66 -15.78
C SER A 891 11.93 18.03 -17.05
N SER A 892 12.81 17.84 -18.04
CA SER A 892 12.51 17.06 -19.24
C SER A 892 12.18 15.59 -18.90
N ASN A 893 12.45 15.15 -17.65
CA ASN A 893 12.29 13.80 -17.13
C ASN A 893 11.45 13.74 -15.83
N VAL A 894 10.20 14.23 -15.86
CA VAL A 894 9.29 14.11 -14.70
C VAL A 894 9.09 12.63 -14.33
N TYR A 895 9.68 12.20 -13.21
CA TYR A 895 9.39 10.90 -12.62
C TYR A 895 7.92 10.86 -12.19
N LYS A 896 7.12 9.98 -12.80
CA LYS A 896 5.72 9.82 -12.40
C LYS A 896 5.66 9.13 -11.05
N TYR A 897 5.26 9.91 -10.05
CA TYR A 897 5.19 9.55 -8.64
C TYR A 897 4.28 8.33 -8.41
N LYS A 898 4.62 7.51 -7.40
CA LYS A 898 3.93 6.24 -7.06
C LYS A 898 2.45 6.40 -6.71
N TYR A 899 2.03 7.61 -6.36
CA TYR A 899 0.66 7.94 -5.97
C TYR A 899 0.20 9.15 -6.79
N ASN A 900 -0.18 8.89 -8.05
CA ASN A 900 -1.16 9.62 -8.86
C ASN A 900 -1.43 8.88 -10.17
#